data_AF-A0A330M9K6-F1
#
_entry.id   AF-A0A330M9K6-F1
#
_cell.length_a   1.000
_cell.length_b   1.000
_cell.length_c   1.000
_cell.angle_alpha   90.00
_cell.angle_beta   90.00
_cell.angle_gamma   90.00
#
_symmetry.space_group_name_H-M   'P 1'
#
loop_
_entity.id
_entity.type
_entity.pdbx_description
1 polymer ?
#
loop_
_entity_poly.entity_id
_entity_poly.type
_entity_poly.pdbx_seq_one_letter_code
_entity_poly.pdbx_strand_id
1 'polypeptide(L)'
;MSFSTFYFGDWQVEPSSNSLRLGSQVKQLEPKAMDVLSLLCERDGDVVSTEEIVSHCWPDMFMGDNPLHKVINQLRRALGDSATSPQYIETIRKRGYRTLAKISFPKGHSEAAQSQQWQSGSPFPGLQAYSADHADVFFGRSEQVSTLLNRITQQVKYGRAFCLILGPSGSGKTSLINAGVMPNLMSSKGYNGIEVISYSDIDLADVVDNPPLVDLASAMLDWEYQDKPIFEGYSAERLAQTLIDAPQTLVKSCKSALKGHKSQHAFFALFIDRLEVLLSSPQFSDEQRQEFFDVIEFLAQSGHILILSACRNDFYPDLVQYPNLMSGKSRGAHFDLSPPTRQELLQMIRLPAVAAKLTWQLDGETAVPLDEMLCADAASNPDALPMLQYTLQALYLSRDDTDQLLVSEYQNLGGLEGAIGKNAEEVLTSLTEAETAAVPKILSLLVTLKEDDKSITSRTARWSQLSSEAETNLVKAMVDNRLFVSHLQNDEACFSIAHEALLRRWPRATKWIEAHSESLGIKSRLLNQARRWLTESKTQAYLLSEGKPLQEAQLLSLNPLFTLESAEQALIAASVKRVNARLWRRRLTTGALVALTMIAVLMSFRSIEAEQRALEKRLAAENLLGFMVGDFADKLRGIGRMDLLDGISNKALEYFSDESNTHDASNYSFEAHFQHAQTLEAIGEVAYSRGKLQEATTGLLGAKTKLEALLTEQPENLELLKTAGANAFWLGQLEYDKSDWDAAKSWYESYLRYSQTMYRIAPNDTDALMELSYAHNTLGSLYMEQQKFKDARGEFKESLRLKLLAVQKQPQNILLQVEVADTRSWIASAELSNGELQASIETHIANLDMLESLEFNQNNAYLQKILALSNHFLSRQYLAVGKHNQARDSAVKSYNILLSMVEVDPSNKMWQTELLKLKLFMLYILPHDDSGEIKLTNLHSSLELELSKQSDPLKLSPQFREFIVLFHRNSAYLYQRASLWQKSMVHIELANKEVGLLMNDFPNALEYKYLFAEISLLDARVKREADDLVGMRESCNISKNNLVQINKFNQSAKYLIPFADSLRCLGEIEFYPSVQKLLARERIVFSYIH
;
A
#
# COMPACT_ATOMS: atom_id res chain seq x y z
N MET A 1 -5.91 36.38 1.67
CA MET A 1 -6.48 35.28 0.87
C MET A 1 -5.92 35.42 -0.53
N SER A 2 -5.43 34.35 -1.16
CA SER A 2 -4.85 34.40 -2.50
C SER A 2 -5.95 34.11 -3.50
N PHE A 3 -6.31 35.08 -4.35
CA PHE A 3 -7.23 34.83 -5.46
C PHE A 3 -6.71 33.67 -6.33
N SER A 4 -7.58 32.72 -6.65
CA SER A 4 -7.37 31.80 -7.77
C SER A 4 -7.41 32.57 -9.09
N THR A 5 -6.91 31.97 -10.18
CA THR A 5 -6.90 32.62 -11.50
C THR A 5 -8.30 33.14 -11.89
N PHE A 6 -8.40 34.42 -12.26
CA PHE A 6 -9.66 35.08 -12.60
C PHE A 6 -9.53 35.95 -13.86
N TYR A 7 -10.64 36.47 -14.38
CA TYR A 7 -10.67 37.39 -15.51
C TYR A 7 -11.06 38.80 -15.03
N PHE A 8 -10.24 39.78 -15.39
CA PHE A 8 -10.49 41.20 -15.23
C PHE A 8 -10.69 41.82 -16.62
N GLY A 9 -11.94 41.99 -17.04
CA GLY A 9 -12.30 42.31 -18.41
C GLY A 9 -11.88 41.19 -19.38
N ASP A 10 -10.94 41.50 -20.28
CA ASP A 10 -10.39 40.53 -21.23
C ASP A 10 -9.09 39.87 -20.73
N TRP A 11 -8.49 40.40 -19.67
CA TRP A 11 -7.24 39.89 -19.12
C TRP A 11 -7.50 38.77 -18.13
N GLN A 12 -6.86 37.62 -18.33
CA GLN A 12 -6.74 36.59 -17.32
C GLN A 12 -5.62 36.98 -16.34
N VAL A 13 -5.96 37.09 -15.05
CA VAL A 13 -5.05 37.43 -13.95
C VAL A 13 -4.68 36.15 -13.22
N GLU A 14 -3.39 35.90 -13.06
CA GLU A 14 -2.87 34.75 -12.33
C GLU A 14 -1.98 35.23 -11.16
N PRO A 15 -2.57 35.42 -9.96
CA PRO A 15 -1.88 36.02 -8.81
C PRO A 15 -0.67 35.22 -8.34
N SER A 16 -0.74 33.90 -8.36
CA SER A 16 0.35 33.00 -7.95
C SER A 16 1.60 33.14 -8.83
N SER A 17 1.43 33.47 -10.12
CA SER A 17 2.51 33.65 -11.08
C SER A 17 2.85 35.12 -11.36
N ASN A 18 2.18 36.06 -10.66
CA ASN A 18 2.24 37.50 -10.89
C ASN A 18 2.02 37.92 -12.35
N SER A 19 1.19 37.19 -13.11
CA SER A 19 1.07 37.41 -14.56
C SER A 19 -0.35 37.80 -15.01
N LEU A 20 -0.39 38.59 -16.10
CA LEU A 20 -1.58 38.94 -16.86
C LEU A 20 -1.49 38.33 -18.26
N ARG A 21 -2.53 37.64 -18.72
CA ARG A 21 -2.58 37.02 -20.04
C ARG A 21 -3.79 37.50 -20.84
N LEU A 22 -3.57 37.87 -22.09
CA LEU A 22 -4.60 38.18 -23.08
C LEU A 22 -4.24 37.43 -24.37
N GLY A 23 -4.88 36.29 -24.60
CA GLY A 23 -4.52 35.37 -25.69
C GLY A 23 -3.06 34.89 -25.58
N SER A 24 -2.22 35.20 -26.57
CA SER A 24 -0.78 34.88 -26.57
C SER A 24 0.09 35.91 -25.84
N GLN A 25 -0.46 37.08 -25.51
CA GLN A 25 0.29 38.15 -24.87
C GLN A 25 0.33 37.91 -23.35
N VAL A 26 1.53 37.72 -22.79
CA VAL A 26 1.76 37.57 -21.35
C VAL A 26 2.55 38.76 -20.85
N LYS A 27 2.05 39.42 -19.80
CA LYS A 27 2.72 40.53 -19.12
C LYS A 27 2.96 40.14 -17.67
N GLN A 28 4.21 40.30 -17.22
CA GLN A 28 4.59 40.07 -15.82
C GLN A 28 4.40 41.35 -15.00
N LEU A 29 3.80 41.20 -13.82
CA LEU A 29 3.66 42.24 -12.82
C LEU A 29 4.71 42.06 -11.73
N GLU A 30 5.11 43.16 -11.11
CA GLU A 30 5.84 43.06 -9.84
C GLU A 30 4.88 42.53 -8.76
N PRO A 31 5.37 41.77 -7.75
CA PRO A 31 4.53 41.20 -6.71
C PRO A 31 3.64 42.25 -6.02
N LYS A 32 4.17 43.44 -5.75
CA LYS A 32 3.39 44.52 -5.14
C LYS A 32 2.33 45.13 -6.06
N ALA A 33 2.56 45.10 -7.38
CA ALA A 33 1.53 45.49 -8.33
C ALA A 33 0.39 44.46 -8.38
N MET A 34 0.73 43.17 -8.28
CA MET A 34 -0.26 42.10 -8.18
C MET A 34 -1.06 42.18 -6.86
N ASP A 35 -0.41 42.47 -5.74
CA ASP A 35 -1.08 42.67 -4.44
C ASP A 35 -2.13 43.80 -4.52
N VAL A 36 -1.76 44.95 -5.11
CA VAL A 36 -2.66 46.10 -5.28
C VAL A 36 -3.80 45.78 -6.26
N LEU A 37 -3.51 45.12 -7.39
CA LEU A 37 -4.55 44.73 -8.35
C LEU A 37 -5.55 43.77 -7.70
N SER A 38 -5.05 42.79 -6.95
CA SER A 38 -5.87 41.81 -6.23
C SER A 38 -6.78 42.49 -5.20
N LEU A 39 -6.24 43.42 -4.41
CA LEU A 39 -7.04 44.18 -3.43
C LEU A 39 -8.11 45.06 -4.10
N LEU A 40 -7.80 45.71 -5.22
CA LEU A 40 -8.77 46.51 -5.96
C LEU A 40 -9.87 45.63 -6.57
N CYS A 41 -9.51 44.45 -7.07
CA CYS A 41 -10.45 43.47 -7.60
C CYS A 41 -11.32 42.84 -6.49
N GLU A 42 -10.80 42.66 -5.28
CA GLU A 42 -11.57 42.17 -4.12
C GLU A 42 -12.73 43.07 -3.74
N ARG A 43 -12.62 44.37 -4.03
CA ARG A 43 -13.63 45.38 -3.70
C ARG A 43 -14.59 45.66 -4.85
N ASP A 44 -14.51 44.91 -5.96
CA ASP A 44 -15.38 44.92 -7.16
C ASP A 44 -16.17 46.23 -7.40
N GLY A 45 -15.46 47.30 -7.76
CA GLY A 45 -16.07 48.59 -8.12
C GLY A 45 -16.23 49.59 -6.97
N ASP A 46 -16.04 49.17 -5.72
CA ASP A 46 -15.98 50.08 -4.57
C ASP A 46 -14.70 50.94 -4.57
N VAL A 47 -14.80 52.12 -3.97
CA VAL A 47 -13.66 53.05 -3.84
C VAL A 47 -12.82 52.63 -2.65
N VAL A 48 -11.60 52.14 -2.92
CA VAL A 48 -10.62 51.77 -1.89
C VAL A 48 -9.69 52.95 -1.63
N SER A 49 -9.57 53.35 -0.37
CA SER A 49 -8.78 54.54 0.01
C SER A 49 -7.28 54.29 -0.09
N THR A 50 -6.50 55.36 -0.28
CA THR A 50 -5.03 55.29 -0.33
C THR A 50 -4.45 54.66 0.95
N GLU A 51 -4.96 55.06 2.12
CA GLU A 51 -4.52 54.54 3.43
C GLU A 51 -4.82 53.04 3.57
N GLU A 52 -5.98 52.59 3.09
CA GLU A 52 -6.38 51.19 3.13
C GLU A 52 -5.51 50.34 2.20
N ILE A 53 -5.22 50.80 0.98
CA ILE A 53 -4.31 50.10 0.07
C ILE A 53 -2.89 50.03 0.64
N VAL A 54 -2.40 51.13 1.23
CA VAL A 54 -1.05 51.18 1.83
C VAL A 54 -0.93 50.24 3.02
N SER A 55 -1.87 50.30 3.96
CA SER A 55 -1.87 49.43 5.15
C SER A 55 -1.99 47.95 4.80
N HIS A 56 -2.75 47.61 3.76
CA HIS A 56 -2.93 46.22 3.34
C HIS A 56 -1.72 45.68 2.55
N CYS A 57 -1.23 46.44 1.56
CA CYS A 57 -0.16 45.97 0.68
C CYS A 57 1.25 46.28 1.25
N TRP A 58 1.40 47.13 2.27
CA TRP A 58 2.67 47.50 2.90
C TRP A 58 2.53 47.66 4.45
N PRO A 59 2.20 46.59 5.19
CA PRO A 59 1.84 46.68 6.62
C PRO A 59 2.96 47.22 7.55
N ASP A 60 4.23 47.05 7.17
CA ASP A 60 5.39 47.38 8.03
C ASP A 60 6.20 48.60 7.56
N MET A 61 5.69 49.41 6.63
CA MET A 61 6.40 50.57 6.11
C MET A 61 5.57 51.85 6.20
N PHE A 62 6.05 52.83 6.96
CA PHE A 62 5.58 54.22 6.89
C PHE A 62 6.03 54.86 5.57
N MET A 63 5.25 54.69 4.50
CA MET A 63 5.45 55.38 3.23
C MET A 63 4.31 56.39 2.97
N GLY A 64 4.64 57.56 2.42
CA GLY A 64 3.63 58.46 1.84
C GLY A 64 3.13 57.96 0.47
N ASP A 65 2.10 58.60 -0.10
CA ASP A 65 1.32 58.13 -1.28
C ASP A 65 2.10 57.82 -2.58
N ASN A 66 3.37 58.24 -2.67
CA ASN A 66 4.16 58.23 -3.90
C ASN A 66 4.40 56.82 -4.54
N PRO A 67 4.67 55.75 -3.76
CA PRO A 67 4.82 54.39 -4.28
C PRO A 67 3.51 53.81 -4.84
N LEU A 68 2.37 54.09 -4.22
CA LEU A 68 1.07 53.62 -4.72
C LEU A 68 0.75 54.23 -6.08
N HIS A 69 0.98 55.53 -6.27
CA HIS A 69 0.83 56.18 -7.57
C HIS A 69 1.70 55.54 -8.67
N LYS A 70 2.91 55.11 -8.32
CA LYS A 70 3.81 54.41 -9.26
C LYS A 70 3.24 53.04 -9.64
N VAL A 71 2.73 52.28 -8.68
CA VAL A 71 2.11 50.97 -8.90
C VAL A 71 0.85 51.08 -9.77
N ILE A 72 -0.03 52.04 -9.50
CA ILE A 72 -1.23 52.25 -10.33
C ILE A 72 -0.87 52.60 -11.78
N ASN A 73 0.16 53.42 -12.00
CA ASN A 73 0.64 53.71 -13.35
C ASN A 73 1.25 52.48 -14.04
N GLN A 74 1.93 51.61 -13.29
CA GLN A 74 2.42 50.33 -13.81
C GLN A 74 1.27 49.41 -14.22
N LEU A 75 0.24 49.28 -13.37
CA LEU A 75 -0.96 48.48 -13.67
C LEU A 75 -1.69 49.00 -14.91
N ARG A 76 -1.87 50.32 -15.03
CA ARG A 76 -2.48 50.91 -16.23
C ARG A 76 -1.70 50.58 -17.51
N ARG A 77 -0.38 50.70 -17.49
CA ARG A 77 0.47 50.30 -18.63
C ARG A 77 0.35 48.81 -18.95
N ALA A 78 0.28 47.96 -17.93
CA ALA A 78 0.15 46.52 -18.12
C ALA A 78 -1.21 46.16 -18.75
N LEU A 79 -2.30 46.79 -18.32
CA LEU A 79 -3.65 46.53 -18.83
C LEU A 79 -3.96 47.23 -20.17
N GLY A 80 -3.11 48.18 -20.59
CA GLY A 80 -3.39 49.04 -21.75
C GLY A 80 -4.41 50.15 -21.43
N ASP A 81 -4.53 50.51 -20.16
CA ASP A 81 -5.49 51.47 -19.61
C ASP A 81 -4.92 52.90 -19.53
N SER A 82 -5.79 53.92 -19.50
CA SER A 82 -5.40 55.34 -19.46
C SER A 82 -6.08 56.10 -18.31
N ALA A 83 -5.33 56.94 -17.61
CA ALA A 83 -5.87 57.76 -16.50
C ALA A 83 -6.90 58.81 -16.94
N THR A 84 -6.85 59.27 -18.21
CA THR A 84 -7.78 60.26 -18.75
C THR A 84 -9.04 59.63 -19.35
N SER A 85 -9.02 58.33 -19.62
CA SER A 85 -10.14 57.56 -20.19
C SER A 85 -10.10 56.11 -19.65
N PRO A 86 -10.36 55.91 -18.35
CA PRO A 86 -10.13 54.63 -17.71
C PRO A 86 -11.16 53.58 -18.16
N GLN A 87 -10.68 52.41 -18.56
CA GLN A 87 -11.49 51.21 -18.85
C GLN A 87 -11.38 50.17 -17.73
N TYR A 88 -10.27 50.17 -16.99
CA TYR A 88 -10.00 49.16 -15.96
C TYR A 88 -9.93 49.76 -14.56
N ILE A 89 -9.12 50.80 -14.35
CA ILE A 89 -8.89 51.40 -13.01
C ILE A 89 -9.18 52.90 -13.05
N GLU A 90 -10.20 53.35 -12.31
CA GLU A 90 -10.55 54.76 -12.16
C GLU A 90 -9.90 55.37 -10.90
N THR A 91 -9.44 56.62 -11.01
CA THR A 91 -8.96 57.40 -9.86
C THR A 91 -10.05 58.37 -9.39
N ILE A 92 -10.53 58.19 -8.16
CA ILE A 92 -11.46 59.12 -7.52
C ILE A 92 -10.65 60.13 -6.72
N ARG A 93 -10.61 61.38 -7.21
CA ARG A 93 -9.77 62.43 -6.61
C ARG A 93 -10.01 62.58 -5.10
N LYS A 94 -8.91 62.56 -4.34
CA LYS A 94 -8.86 62.68 -2.86
C LYS A 94 -9.60 61.57 -2.09
N ARG A 95 -10.05 60.51 -2.75
CA ARG A 95 -10.77 59.39 -2.10
C ARG A 95 -10.09 58.04 -2.33
N GLY A 96 -9.51 57.80 -3.49
CA GLY A 96 -8.82 56.54 -3.77
C GLY A 96 -8.99 56.02 -5.20
N TYR A 97 -9.04 54.71 -5.35
CA TYR A 97 -9.12 54.01 -6.64
C TYR A 97 -10.26 52.98 -6.64
N ARG A 98 -10.83 52.70 -7.82
CA ARG A 98 -11.81 51.61 -8.00
C ARG A 98 -11.63 50.91 -9.35
N THR A 99 -12.15 49.69 -9.46
CA THR A 99 -12.21 48.94 -10.72
C THR A 99 -13.44 49.35 -11.56
N LEU A 100 -13.33 49.22 -12.88
CA LEU A 100 -14.40 49.46 -13.85
C LEU A 100 -14.70 48.23 -14.73
N ALA A 101 -13.70 47.40 -14.99
CA ALA A 101 -13.87 46.20 -15.81
C ALA A 101 -14.52 45.08 -15.00
N LYS A 102 -15.42 44.33 -15.65
CA LYS A 102 -16.13 43.21 -15.04
C LYS A 102 -15.15 42.13 -14.57
N ILE A 103 -15.29 41.71 -13.32
CA ILE A 103 -14.56 40.58 -12.75
C ILE A 103 -15.38 39.31 -13.00
N SER A 104 -14.76 38.26 -13.50
CA SER A 104 -15.40 36.96 -13.68
C SER A 104 -14.42 35.84 -13.40
N PHE A 105 -14.89 34.77 -12.78
CA PHE A 105 -14.07 33.60 -12.47
C PHE A 105 -14.35 32.47 -13.47
N PRO A 106 -13.45 31.49 -13.63
CA PRO A 106 -13.78 30.24 -14.31
C PRO A 106 -15.08 29.64 -13.76
N LYS A 107 -15.91 29.04 -14.63
CA LYS A 107 -17.18 28.44 -14.19
C LYS A 107 -16.91 27.37 -13.12
N GLY A 108 -17.69 27.41 -12.03
CA GLY A 108 -17.61 26.49 -10.89
C GLY A 108 -16.98 27.07 -9.61
N HIS A 109 -16.45 28.30 -9.61
CA HIS A 109 -15.93 28.98 -8.40
C HIS A 109 -17.06 29.45 -7.46
N SER A 110 -16.83 29.39 -6.14
CA SER A 110 -17.85 29.47 -5.09
C SER A 110 -18.69 30.75 -5.06
N GLU A 111 -18.20 31.85 -5.62
CA GLU A 111 -18.89 33.16 -5.61
C GLU A 111 -19.98 33.29 -6.69
N ALA A 112 -20.01 32.41 -7.71
CA ALA A 112 -20.98 32.51 -8.81
C ALA A 112 -22.41 32.12 -8.41
N ALA A 113 -22.59 31.31 -7.36
CA ALA A 113 -23.90 30.73 -7.00
C ALA A 113 -24.96 31.79 -6.65
N GLN A 114 -24.58 32.96 -6.10
CA GLN A 114 -25.54 34.04 -5.80
C GLN A 114 -26.00 34.81 -7.04
N SER A 115 -25.24 34.75 -8.14
CA SER A 115 -25.51 35.50 -9.36
C SER A 115 -26.28 34.71 -10.43
N GLN A 116 -26.29 33.38 -10.35
CA GLN A 116 -26.89 32.49 -11.33
C GLN A 116 -28.24 31.95 -10.83
N GLN A 117 -29.33 32.20 -11.56
CA GLN A 117 -30.64 31.62 -11.29
C GLN A 117 -30.84 30.37 -12.14
N TRP A 118 -30.78 29.19 -11.51
CA TRP A 118 -31.09 27.93 -12.17
C TRP A 118 -32.61 27.74 -12.29
N GLN A 119 -33.11 27.49 -13.50
CA GLN A 119 -34.54 27.28 -13.77
C GLN A 119 -34.84 25.98 -14.56
N SER A 120 -33.82 25.21 -14.92
CA SER A 120 -33.93 24.05 -15.81
C SER A 120 -34.31 22.75 -15.08
N GLY A 121 -35.16 22.84 -14.04
CA GLY A 121 -35.57 21.71 -13.21
C GLY A 121 -34.61 21.46 -12.03
N SER A 122 -34.42 20.18 -11.66
CA SER A 122 -33.57 19.83 -10.51
C SER A 122 -32.12 20.25 -10.76
N PRO A 123 -31.47 20.95 -9.81
CA PRO A 123 -30.04 21.25 -9.92
C PRO A 123 -29.17 19.99 -9.70
N PHE A 124 -29.78 18.89 -9.25
CA PHE A 124 -29.11 17.61 -9.00
C PHE A 124 -29.60 16.57 -10.03
N PRO A 125 -28.72 16.05 -10.91
CA PRO A 125 -29.13 15.16 -12.00
C PRO A 125 -29.42 13.71 -11.56
N GLY A 126 -29.17 13.35 -10.29
CA GLY A 126 -29.47 12.02 -9.75
C GLY A 126 -28.34 11.04 -10.01
N LEU A 127 -28.64 9.88 -10.61
CA LEU A 127 -27.60 8.88 -10.94
C LEU A 127 -26.87 9.17 -12.26
N GLN A 128 -27.31 10.18 -13.01
CA GLN A 128 -26.65 10.61 -14.24
C GLN A 128 -25.45 11.51 -13.94
N ALA A 129 -24.42 11.45 -14.78
CA ALA A 129 -23.32 12.41 -14.71
C ALA A 129 -23.80 13.83 -15.04
N TYR A 130 -23.16 14.86 -14.47
CA TYR A 130 -23.44 16.24 -14.86
C TYR A 130 -23.00 16.44 -16.32
N SER A 131 -23.92 16.88 -17.18
CA SER A 131 -23.63 17.29 -18.55
C SER A 131 -23.16 18.74 -18.62
N ALA A 132 -22.76 19.20 -19.82
CA ALA A 132 -22.39 20.59 -20.08
C ALA A 132 -23.51 21.59 -19.72
N ASP A 133 -24.79 21.21 -19.83
CA ASP A 133 -25.94 22.06 -19.46
C ASP A 133 -26.00 22.34 -17.96
N HIS A 134 -25.41 21.46 -17.15
CA HIS A 134 -25.36 21.59 -15.70
C HIS A 134 -24.13 22.36 -15.21
N ALA A 135 -23.33 22.95 -16.10
CA ALA A 135 -22.09 23.67 -15.73
C ALA A 135 -22.32 24.80 -14.71
N ASP A 136 -23.48 25.45 -14.75
CA ASP A 136 -23.83 26.56 -13.85
C ASP A 136 -24.30 26.07 -12.46
N VAL A 137 -24.52 24.77 -12.29
CA VAL A 137 -24.84 24.12 -11.00
C VAL A 137 -23.77 23.09 -10.58
N PHE A 138 -22.62 23.05 -11.26
CA PHE A 138 -21.51 22.15 -10.95
C PHE A 138 -20.48 22.82 -10.02
N PHE A 139 -20.54 22.50 -8.72
CA PHE A 139 -19.70 23.12 -7.68
C PHE A 139 -18.84 22.09 -6.93
N GLY A 140 -17.90 22.58 -6.12
CA GLY A 140 -17.05 21.75 -5.25
C GLY A 140 -15.85 21.07 -5.92
N ARG A 141 -15.66 21.24 -7.24
CA ARG A 141 -14.48 20.73 -7.98
C ARG A 141 -13.64 21.81 -8.67
N SER A 142 -13.74 23.05 -8.19
CA SER A 142 -13.09 24.21 -8.81
C SER A 142 -11.57 24.08 -8.96
N GLU A 143 -10.89 23.61 -7.92
CA GLU A 143 -9.44 23.45 -7.93
C GLU A 143 -9.00 22.38 -8.92
N GLN A 144 -9.73 21.26 -8.96
CA GLN A 144 -9.45 20.15 -9.88
C GLN A 144 -9.72 20.56 -11.33
N VAL A 145 -10.81 21.28 -11.62
CA VAL A 145 -11.09 21.83 -12.95
C VAL A 145 -9.95 22.76 -13.38
N SER A 146 -9.54 23.71 -12.54
CA SER A 146 -8.45 24.64 -12.85
C SER A 146 -7.11 23.91 -13.09
N THR A 147 -6.78 22.94 -12.23
CA THR A 147 -5.57 22.13 -12.36
C THR A 147 -5.57 21.32 -13.65
N LEU A 148 -6.70 20.69 -14.00
CA LEU A 148 -6.83 19.89 -15.20
C LEU A 148 -6.78 20.74 -16.47
N LEU A 149 -7.43 21.90 -16.50
CA LEU A 149 -7.33 22.87 -17.60
C LEU A 149 -5.89 23.35 -17.82
N ASN A 150 -5.14 23.57 -16.74
CA ASN A 150 -3.71 23.91 -16.81
C ASN A 150 -2.85 22.76 -17.33
N ARG A 151 -3.12 21.51 -16.92
CA ARG A 151 -2.43 20.33 -17.46
C ARG A 151 -2.72 20.13 -18.94
N ILE A 152 -3.98 20.26 -19.37
CA ILE A 152 -4.37 20.23 -20.78
C ILE A 152 -3.59 21.29 -21.56
N THR A 153 -3.46 22.50 -21.01
CA THR A 153 -2.67 23.58 -21.61
C THR A 153 -1.21 23.20 -21.80
N GLN A 154 -0.60 22.57 -20.79
CA GLN A 154 0.79 22.13 -20.85
C GLN A 154 0.99 21.01 -21.87
N GLN A 155 0.05 20.07 -21.95
CA GLN A 155 0.08 18.94 -22.88
C GLN A 155 -0.07 19.40 -24.34
N VAL A 156 -0.99 20.33 -24.62
CA VAL A 156 -1.09 20.98 -25.94
C VAL A 156 0.20 21.69 -26.32
N LYS A 157 0.80 22.48 -25.42
CA LYS A 157 2.08 23.16 -25.68
C LYS A 157 3.25 22.19 -25.90
N TYR A 158 3.19 21.03 -25.27
CA TYR A 158 4.17 19.96 -25.45
C TYR A 158 4.05 19.26 -26.82
N GLY A 159 2.95 19.47 -27.54
CA GLY A 159 2.68 18.85 -28.84
C GLY A 159 1.96 17.51 -28.75
N ARG A 160 1.37 17.19 -27.58
CA ARG A 160 0.59 15.97 -27.36
C ARG A 160 -0.64 16.31 -26.53
N ALA A 161 -1.77 16.58 -27.20
CA ALA A 161 -3.02 16.98 -26.57
C ALA A 161 -3.76 15.77 -25.95
N PHE A 162 -3.15 15.14 -24.94
CA PHE A 162 -3.71 13.99 -24.23
C PHE A 162 -3.64 14.17 -22.71
N CYS A 163 -4.72 13.84 -22.00
CA CYS A 163 -4.69 13.73 -20.54
C CYS A 163 -5.51 12.54 -20.04
N LEU A 164 -4.93 11.75 -19.14
CA LEU A 164 -5.55 10.61 -18.46
C LEU A 164 -5.95 11.00 -17.03
N ILE A 165 -7.21 10.83 -16.69
CA ILE A 165 -7.79 11.09 -15.37
C ILE A 165 -7.93 9.76 -14.64
N LEU A 166 -7.27 9.65 -13.49
CA LEU A 166 -7.26 8.44 -12.66
C LEU A 166 -8.01 8.71 -11.37
N GLY A 167 -8.86 7.80 -10.90
CA GLY A 167 -9.51 7.97 -9.61
C GLY A 167 -10.48 6.84 -9.28
N PRO A 168 -10.81 6.63 -8.00
CA PRO A 168 -11.70 5.55 -7.58
C PRO A 168 -13.08 5.67 -8.23
N SER A 169 -13.86 4.58 -8.20
CA SER A 169 -15.25 4.61 -8.67
C SER A 169 -16.04 5.67 -7.91
N GLY A 170 -17.01 6.31 -8.57
CA GLY A 170 -17.83 7.35 -7.92
C GLY A 170 -17.11 8.65 -7.53
N SER A 171 -15.84 8.87 -7.87
CA SER A 171 -15.11 10.14 -7.59
C SER A 171 -15.58 11.36 -8.41
N GLY A 172 -16.42 11.14 -9.43
CA GLY A 172 -16.99 12.19 -10.28
C GLY A 172 -16.16 12.53 -11.52
N LYS A 173 -15.39 11.58 -12.08
CA LYS A 173 -14.54 11.77 -13.28
C LYS A 173 -15.33 12.30 -14.48
N THR A 174 -16.41 11.62 -14.87
CA THR A 174 -17.29 11.99 -15.99
C THR A 174 -17.87 13.39 -15.81
N SER A 175 -18.47 13.66 -14.63
CA SER A 175 -19.02 14.98 -14.29
C SER A 175 -17.97 16.09 -14.31
N LEU A 176 -16.74 15.82 -13.83
CA LEU A 176 -15.64 16.78 -13.87
C LEU A 176 -15.31 17.20 -15.30
N ILE A 177 -15.28 16.25 -16.24
CA ILE A 177 -14.98 16.53 -17.65
C ILE A 177 -16.13 17.26 -18.31
N ASN A 178 -17.34 16.69 -18.24
CA ASN A 178 -18.50 17.15 -19.02
C ASN A 178 -19.06 18.49 -18.51
N ALA A 179 -19.11 18.71 -17.20
CA ALA A 179 -19.65 19.94 -16.63
C ALA A 179 -18.58 20.93 -16.13
N GLY A 180 -17.38 20.45 -15.83
CA GLY A 180 -16.27 21.28 -15.36
C GLY A 180 -15.33 21.73 -16.49
N VAL A 181 -14.75 20.79 -17.23
CA VAL A 181 -13.67 21.08 -18.19
C VAL A 181 -14.21 21.52 -19.55
N MET A 182 -15.08 20.73 -20.19
CA MET A 182 -15.59 21.02 -21.54
C MET A 182 -16.26 22.39 -21.64
N PRO A 183 -17.13 22.83 -20.70
CA PRO A 183 -17.81 24.12 -20.82
C PRO A 183 -16.84 25.31 -20.73
N ASN A 184 -15.73 25.17 -20.00
CA ASN A 184 -14.69 26.19 -19.96
C ASN A 184 -13.90 26.25 -21.29
N LEU A 185 -13.58 25.10 -21.89
CA LEU A 185 -12.87 25.03 -23.18
C LEU A 185 -13.72 25.40 -24.39
N MET A 186 -15.03 25.13 -24.34
CA MET A 186 -15.99 25.47 -25.42
C MET A 186 -16.52 26.90 -25.33
N SER A 187 -16.20 27.62 -24.26
CA SER A 187 -16.54 29.04 -24.18
C SER A 187 -15.86 29.81 -25.32
N SER A 188 -16.49 30.88 -25.81
CA SER A 188 -15.93 31.69 -26.91
C SER A 188 -14.59 32.38 -26.59
N LYS A 189 -14.20 32.39 -25.30
CA LYS A 189 -12.90 32.87 -24.83
C LYS A 189 -11.85 31.74 -24.72
N GLY A 190 -12.29 30.48 -24.68
CA GLY A 190 -11.48 29.31 -24.39
C GLY A 190 -10.82 29.38 -23.00
N TYR A 191 -9.80 28.55 -22.79
CA TYR A 191 -8.93 28.62 -21.61
C TYR A 191 -7.46 28.60 -22.05
N ASN A 192 -6.66 29.58 -21.61
CA ASN A 192 -5.25 29.70 -21.98
C ASN A 192 -4.97 29.64 -23.50
N GLY A 193 -5.91 30.12 -24.32
CA GLY A 193 -5.80 30.12 -25.79
C GLY A 193 -6.17 28.80 -26.46
N ILE A 194 -6.67 27.82 -25.70
CA ILE A 194 -7.23 26.57 -26.21
C ILE A 194 -8.74 26.70 -26.26
N GLU A 195 -9.30 26.41 -27.43
CA GLU A 195 -10.74 26.42 -27.68
C GLU A 195 -11.15 25.06 -28.23
N VAL A 196 -12.21 24.48 -27.66
CA VAL A 196 -12.83 23.25 -28.17
C VAL A 196 -14.07 23.63 -28.96
N ILE A 197 -14.10 23.21 -30.21
CA ILE A 197 -15.15 23.59 -31.18
C ILE A 197 -16.36 22.68 -31.08
N SER A 198 -16.09 21.38 -31.03
CA SER A 198 -17.09 20.33 -30.84
C SER A 198 -16.41 19.20 -30.05
N TYR A 199 -17.19 18.52 -29.21
CA TYR A 199 -16.71 17.39 -28.44
C TYR A 199 -17.72 16.25 -28.51
N SER A 200 -17.21 15.03 -28.38
CA SER A 200 -18.02 13.83 -28.19
C SER A 200 -17.41 12.99 -27.06
N ASP A 201 -18.23 12.19 -26.39
CA ASP A 201 -17.79 11.22 -25.40
C ASP A 201 -18.11 9.78 -25.85
N ILE A 202 -17.31 8.84 -25.35
CA ILE A 202 -17.48 7.40 -25.53
C ILE A 202 -17.32 6.71 -24.17
N ASP A 203 -18.35 5.97 -23.75
CA ASP A 203 -18.25 5.05 -22.61
C ASP A 203 -17.89 3.66 -23.13
N LEU A 204 -16.68 3.19 -22.80
CA LEU A 204 -16.20 1.88 -23.25
C LEU A 204 -16.99 0.70 -22.65
N ALA A 205 -17.82 0.91 -21.63
CA ALA A 205 -18.77 -0.11 -21.14
C ALA A 205 -19.89 -0.43 -22.13
N ASP A 206 -20.19 0.51 -23.04
CA ASP A 206 -21.20 0.34 -24.08
C ASP A 206 -20.61 -0.26 -25.37
N VAL A 207 -19.33 -0.66 -25.37
CA VAL A 207 -18.68 -1.33 -26.51
C VAL A 207 -18.84 -2.84 -26.39
N VAL A 208 -19.71 -3.44 -27.22
CA VAL A 208 -19.85 -4.90 -27.30
C VAL A 208 -20.08 -5.34 -28.77
N ASP A 209 -19.31 -6.34 -29.19
CA ASP A 209 -19.33 -7.06 -30.49
C ASP A 209 -18.71 -6.38 -31.72
N ASN A 210 -18.20 -5.13 -31.63
CA ASN A 210 -17.43 -4.46 -32.69
C ASN A 210 -16.01 -4.06 -32.24
N PRO A 211 -15.05 -3.87 -33.17
CA PRO A 211 -13.73 -3.33 -32.84
C PRO A 211 -13.86 -1.92 -32.22
N PRO A 212 -13.11 -1.59 -31.16
CA PRO A 212 -13.27 -0.35 -30.38
C PRO A 212 -13.04 0.94 -31.21
N LEU A 213 -12.37 0.83 -32.36
CA LEU A 213 -12.17 1.92 -33.30
C LEU A 213 -13.44 2.31 -34.07
N VAL A 214 -14.44 1.41 -34.19
CA VAL A 214 -15.73 1.72 -34.82
C VAL A 214 -16.55 2.65 -33.93
N ASP A 215 -16.56 2.41 -32.62
CA ASP A 215 -17.27 3.30 -31.68
C ASP A 215 -16.57 4.65 -31.56
N LEU A 216 -15.24 4.64 -31.53
CA LEU A 216 -14.43 5.86 -31.62
C LEU A 216 -14.81 6.68 -32.86
N ALA A 217 -14.90 6.01 -34.02
CA ALA A 217 -15.29 6.62 -35.26
C ALA A 217 -16.73 7.13 -35.24
N SER A 218 -17.67 6.39 -34.64
CA SER A 218 -19.06 6.81 -34.48
C SER A 218 -19.14 8.12 -33.69
N ALA A 219 -18.45 8.23 -32.56
CA ALA A 219 -18.40 9.45 -31.76
C ALA A 219 -17.80 10.63 -32.54
N MET A 220 -16.81 10.38 -33.41
CA MET A 220 -16.20 11.40 -34.26
C MET A 220 -17.12 11.90 -35.39
N LEU A 221 -18.13 11.12 -35.81
CA LEU A 221 -19.10 11.54 -36.84
C LEU A 221 -20.03 12.65 -36.34
N ASP A 222 -20.26 12.73 -35.03
CA ASP A 222 -21.07 13.77 -34.40
C ASP A 222 -20.37 15.15 -34.38
N TRP A 223 -19.10 15.22 -34.77
CA TRP A 223 -18.39 16.49 -34.85
C TRP A 223 -18.91 17.33 -36.01
N GLU A 224 -19.33 18.54 -35.65
CA GLU A 224 -19.76 19.57 -36.57
C GLU A 224 -19.08 20.91 -36.29
N TYR A 225 -18.97 21.72 -37.34
CA TYR A 225 -18.56 23.11 -37.22
C TYR A 225 -19.29 23.96 -38.24
N GLN A 226 -19.94 25.05 -37.78
CA GLN A 226 -20.78 25.91 -38.61
C GLN A 226 -21.87 25.13 -39.36
N ASP A 227 -22.59 24.26 -38.64
CA ASP A 227 -23.67 23.39 -39.13
C ASP A 227 -23.24 22.44 -40.26
N LYS A 228 -21.96 22.07 -40.31
CA LYS A 228 -21.41 21.10 -41.27
C LYS A 228 -20.67 19.98 -40.56
N PRO A 229 -20.97 18.71 -40.87
CA PRO A 229 -20.26 17.58 -40.32
C PRO A 229 -18.82 17.54 -40.84
N ILE A 230 -17.87 17.22 -39.96
CA ILE A 230 -16.43 17.20 -40.31
C ILE A 230 -16.08 16.05 -41.26
N PHE A 231 -16.77 14.92 -41.11
CA PHE A 231 -16.53 13.69 -41.88
C PHE A 231 -17.73 13.33 -42.77
N GLU A 232 -18.23 14.31 -43.53
CA GLU A 232 -19.34 14.10 -44.46
C GLU A 232 -19.10 12.91 -45.40
N GLY A 233 -20.08 12.00 -45.49
CA GLY A 233 -20.05 10.84 -46.39
C GLY A 233 -19.29 9.61 -45.88
N TYR A 234 -18.79 9.63 -44.64
CA TYR A 234 -18.23 8.45 -43.98
C TYR A 234 -19.30 7.67 -43.21
N SER A 235 -19.20 6.34 -43.21
CA SER A 235 -19.83 5.49 -42.18
C SER A 235 -18.84 5.25 -41.04
N ALA A 236 -19.32 4.79 -39.88
CA ALA A 236 -18.47 4.50 -38.73
C ALA A 236 -17.37 3.48 -39.07
N GLU A 237 -17.70 2.41 -39.81
CA GLU A 237 -16.75 1.37 -40.21
C GLU A 237 -15.71 1.90 -41.20
N ARG A 238 -16.14 2.73 -42.17
CA ARG A 238 -15.22 3.31 -43.14
C ARG A 238 -14.28 4.32 -42.49
N LEU A 239 -14.78 5.11 -41.55
CA LEU A 239 -13.97 6.06 -40.79
C LEU A 239 -12.99 5.32 -39.87
N ALA A 240 -13.42 4.24 -39.21
CA ALA A 240 -12.56 3.37 -38.40
C ALA A 240 -11.43 2.74 -39.23
N GLN A 241 -11.74 2.19 -40.41
CA GLN A 241 -10.72 1.66 -41.31
C GLN A 241 -9.74 2.76 -41.77
N THR A 242 -10.25 3.98 -41.99
CA THR A 242 -9.41 5.14 -42.37
C THR A 242 -8.54 5.62 -41.22
N LEU A 243 -8.98 5.50 -39.96
CA LEU A 243 -8.16 5.78 -38.77
C LEU A 243 -6.93 4.85 -38.70
N ILE A 244 -7.06 3.63 -39.20
CA ILE A 244 -5.97 2.64 -39.25
C ILE A 244 -5.07 2.90 -40.46
N ASP A 245 -5.67 2.90 -41.67
CA ASP A 245 -4.90 2.90 -42.92
C ASP A 245 -4.33 4.29 -43.28
N ALA A 246 -5.04 5.36 -42.93
CA ALA A 246 -4.71 6.72 -43.35
C ALA A 246 -5.17 7.83 -42.38
N PRO A 247 -4.82 7.79 -41.09
CA PRO A 247 -5.31 8.76 -40.10
C PRO A 247 -4.94 10.22 -40.44
N GLN A 248 -3.84 10.44 -41.17
CA GLN A 248 -3.44 11.74 -41.72
C GLN A 248 -4.50 12.39 -42.61
N THR A 249 -5.34 11.63 -43.31
CA THR A 249 -6.42 12.21 -44.12
C THR A 249 -7.52 12.82 -43.24
N LEU A 250 -7.82 12.21 -42.11
CA LEU A 250 -8.83 12.70 -41.17
C LEU A 250 -8.35 13.97 -40.46
N VAL A 251 -7.09 13.99 -40.03
CA VAL A 251 -6.46 15.19 -39.46
C VAL A 251 -6.45 16.37 -40.46
N LYS A 252 -6.27 16.10 -41.76
CA LYS A 252 -6.36 17.14 -42.81
C LYS A 252 -7.78 17.70 -42.93
N SER A 253 -8.82 16.88 -42.76
CA SER A 253 -10.21 17.34 -42.75
C SER A 253 -10.46 18.27 -41.56
N CYS A 254 -10.07 17.88 -40.34
CA CYS A 254 -10.16 18.73 -39.15
C CYS A 254 -9.40 20.06 -39.35
N LYS A 255 -8.16 20.01 -39.84
CA LYS A 255 -7.35 21.20 -40.12
C LYS A 255 -7.99 22.12 -41.16
N SER A 256 -8.64 21.55 -42.18
CA SER A 256 -9.29 22.32 -43.23
C SER A 256 -10.57 22.99 -42.72
N ALA A 257 -11.34 22.31 -41.88
CA ALA A 257 -12.52 22.87 -41.23
C ALA A 257 -12.17 24.07 -40.31
N LEU A 258 -11.04 24.00 -39.61
CA LEU A 258 -10.56 25.06 -38.71
C LEU A 258 -9.78 26.18 -39.40
N LYS A 259 -9.63 26.12 -40.74
CA LYS A 259 -8.82 27.09 -41.48
C LYS A 259 -9.45 28.49 -41.43
N GLY A 260 -8.76 29.43 -40.79
CA GLY A 260 -9.21 30.82 -40.65
C GLY A 260 -10.01 31.10 -39.38
N HIS A 261 -10.09 30.14 -38.45
CA HIS A 261 -10.66 30.37 -37.12
C HIS A 261 -9.83 31.38 -36.32
N LYS A 262 -10.48 32.14 -35.43
CA LYS A 262 -9.85 33.25 -34.69
C LYS A 262 -8.85 32.77 -33.63
N SER A 263 -9.10 31.61 -33.01
CA SER A 263 -8.20 31.02 -32.04
C SER A 263 -7.05 30.28 -32.72
N GLN A 264 -5.83 30.48 -32.23
CA GLN A 264 -4.62 29.85 -32.76
C GLN A 264 -4.52 28.36 -32.40
N HIS A 265 -5.24 27.90 -31.37
CA HIS A 265 -5.25 26.51 -30.92
C HIS A 265 -6.71 26.03 -30.73
N ALA A 266 -7.38 25.78 -31.85
CA ALA A 266 -8.72 25.19 -31.87
C ALA A 266 -8.65 23.67 -32.03
N PHE A 267 -9.49 22.96 -31.28
CA PHE A 267 -9.52 21.50 -31.23
C PHE A 267 -10.93 20.95 -31.40
N PHE A 268 -11.02 19.76 -31.99
CA PHE A 268 -12.11 18.82 -31.71
C PHE A 268 -11.73 17.98 -30.51
N ALA A 269 -12.64 17.73 -29.59
CA ALA A 269 -12.35 16.99 -28.37
C ALA A 269 -13.03 15.63 -28.33
N LEU A 270 -12.34 14.66 -27.75
CA LEU A 270 -12.89 13.35 -27.47
C LEU A 270 -12.67 13.00 -26.00
N PHE A 271 -13.72 12.58 -25.32
CA PHE A 271 -13.63 12.03 -23.98
C PHE A 271 -13.87 10.52 -23.98
N ILE A 272 -12.85 9.75 -23.61
CA ILE A 272 -12.90 8.29 -23.54
C ILE A 272 -13.07 7.87 -22.07
N ASP A 273 -14.30 7.55 -21.69
CA ASP A 273 -14.64 7.12 -20.34
C ASP A 273 -14.47 5.60 -20.15
N ARG A 274 -14.31 5.20 -18.90
CA ARG A 274 -14.14 3.80 -18.45
C ARG A 274 -13.11 3.01 -19.23
N LEU A 275 -11.91 3.58 -19.40
CA LEU A 275 -10.80 2.92 -20.09
C LEU A 275 -10.46 1.54 -19.51
N GLU A 276 -10.75 1.30 -18.23
CA GLU A 276 -10.62 -0.01 -17.58
C GLU A 276 -11.36 -1.13 -18.32
N VAL A 277 -12.46 -0.83 -19.01
CA VAL A 277 -13.22 -1.83 -19.77
C VAL A 277 -12.39 -2.32 -20.95
N LEU A 278 -11.76 -1.44 -21.72
CA LEU A 278 -10.89 -1.83 -22.83
C LEU A 278 -9.67 -2.65 -22.35
N LEU A 279 -9.09 -2.25 -21.21
CA LEU A 279 -7.90 -2.90 -20.64
C LEU A 279 -8.19 -4.29 -20.10
N SER A 280 -9.35 -4.47 -19.46
CA SER A 280 -9.67 -5.72 -18.76
C SER A 280 -10.62 -6.64 -19.51
N SER A 281 -11.37 -6.12 -20.48
CA SER A 281 -12.33 -6.91 -21.23
C SER A 281 -11.59 -7.92 -22.11
N PRO A 282 -11.87 -9.22 -21.96
CA PRO A 282 -11.31 -10.26 -22.81
C PRO A 282 -11.95 -10.27 -24.21
N GLN A 283 -12.83 -9.31 -24.52
CA GLN A 283 -13.39 -9.13 -25.86
C GLN A 283 -12.36 -8.56 -26.84
N PHE A 284 -11.39 -7.78 -26.34
CA PHE A 284 -10.38 -7.11 -27.16
C PHE A 284 -9.07 -7.88 -27.11
N SER A 285 -8.52 -8.21 -28.29
CA SER A 285 -7.17 -8.79 -28.38
C SER A 285 -6.11 -7.74 -28.02
N ASP A 286 -4.92 -8.19 -27.64
CA ASP A 286 -3.79 -7.27 -27.39
C ASP A 286 -3.43 -6.45 -28.64
N GLU A 287 -3.59 -7.03 -29.83
CA GLU A 287 -3.42 -6.34 -31.11
C GLU A 287 -4.44 -5.20 -31.26
N GLN A 288 -5.72 -5.45 -31.00
CA GLN A 288 -6.77 -4.44 -31.07
C GLN A 288 -6.57 -3.32 -30.04
N ARG A 289 -6.07 -3.65 -28.84
CA ARG A 289 -5.75 -2.65 -27.81
C ARG A 289 -4.58 -1.77 -28.25
N GLN A 290 -3.50 -2.37 -28.77
CA GLN A 290 -2.36 -1.60 -29.28
C GLN A 290 -2.77 -0.70 -30.45
N GLU A 291 -3.53 -1.23 -31.41
CA GLU A 291 -4.04 -0.47 -32.55
C GLU A 291 -4.89 0.72 -32.11
N PHE A 292 -5.77 0.52 -31.12
CA PHE A 292 -6.54 1.60 -30.51
C PHE A 292 -5.63 2.69 -29.92
N PHE A 293 -4.64 2.31 -29.10
CA PHE A 293 -3.75 3.28 -28.46
C PHE A 293 -2.78 3.97 -29.42
N ASP A 294 -2.41 3.33 -30.52
CA ASP A 294 -1.62 3.96 -31.59
C ASP A 294 -2.42 5.02 -32.33
N VAL A 295 -3.70 4.75 -32.63
CA VAL A 295 -4.61 5.75 -33.20
C VAL A 295 -4.80 6.92 -32.24
N ILE A 296 -5.06 6.66 -30.95
CA ILE A 296 -5.22 7.72 -29.95
C ILE A 296 -3.96 8.59 -29.83
N GLU A 297 -2.77 7.98 -29.81
CA GLU A 297 -1.51 8.72 -29.76
C GLU A 297 -1.32 9.59 -31.00
N PHE A 298 -1.61 9.06 -32.19
CA PHE A 298 -1.53 9.80 -33.44
C PHE A 298 -2.47 11.01 -33.45
N LEU A 299 -3.73 10.81 -33.06
CA LEU A 299 -4.73 11.88 -33.01
C LEU A 299 -4.34 12.96 -32.00
N ALA A 300 -3.84 12.59 -30.81
CA ALA A 300 -3.38 13.54 -29.80
C ALA A 300 -2.18 14.39 -30.25
N GLN A 301 -1.33 13.87 -31.12
CA GLN A 301 -0.17 14.59 -31.67
C GLN A 301 -0.51 15.45 -32.91
N SER A 302 -1.76 15.38 -33.40
CA SER A 302 -2.20 16.09 -34.62
C SER A 302 -2.19 17.62 -34.51
N GLY A 303 -2.22 18.15 -33.29
CA GLY A 303 -2.38 19.59 -33.00
C GLY A 303 -3.80 20.13 -33.23
N HIS A 304 -4.77 19.27 -33.57
CA HIS A 304 -6.16 19.65 -33.87
C HIS A 304 -7.19 18.79 -33.14
N ILE A 305 -6.79 17.71 -32.47
CA ILE A 305 -7.66 16.83 -31.70
C ILE A 305 -7.13 16.74 -30.27
N LEU A 306 -8.00 17.02 -29.30
CA LEU A 306 -7.75 16.92 -27.86
C LEU A 306 -8.40 15.63 -27.34
N ILE A 307 -7.64 14.80 -26.64
CA ILE A 307 -8.14 13.54 -26.09
C ILE A 307 -8.03 13.58 -24.57
N LEU A 308 -9.16 13.35 -23.92
CA LEU A 308 -9.23 13.12 -22.48
C LEU A 308 -9.67 11.68 -22.27
N SER A 309 -9.08 10.99 -21.31
CA SER A 309 -9.52 9.64 -20.97
C SER A 309 -9.66 9.50 -19.46
N ALA A 310 -10.62 8.72 -18.99
CA ALA A 310 -10.81 8.41 -17.59
C ALA A 310 -10.62 6.91 -17.34
N CYS A 311 -9.90 6.58 -16.27
CA CYS A 311 -9.70 5.21 -15.82
C CYS A 311 -9.77 5.13 -14.29
N ARG A 312 -10.13 3.96 -13.75
CA ARG A 312 -10.00 3.71 -12.31
C ARG A 312 -8.55 3.46 -11.89
N ASN A 313 -8.22 3.84 -10.65
CA ASN A 313 -6.88 3.73 -10.11
C ASN A 313 -6.42 2.28 -9.83
N ASP A 314 -7.35 1.34 -9.65
CA ASP A 314 -7.06 -0.09 -9.47
C ASP A 314 -6.60 -0.79 -10.77
N PHE A 315 -6.83 -0.17 -11.93
CA PHE A 315 -6.34 -0.66 -13.24
C PHE A 315 -4.98 -0.05 -13.64
N TYR A 316 -4.31 0.62 -12.71
CA TYR A 316 -2.97 1.17 -12.95
C TYR A 316 -1.93 0.13 -13.42
N PRO A 317 -1.88 -1.11 -12.89
CA PRO A 317 -0.97 -2.13 -13.39
C PRO A 317 -1.20 -2.48 -14.87
N ASP A 318 -2.44 -2.43 -15.34
CA ASP A 318 -2.80 -2.69 -16.74
C ASP A 318 -2.40 -1.51 -17.65
N LEU A 319 -2.54 -0.27 -17.15
CA LEU A 319 -2.14 0.94 -17.87
C LEU A 319 -0.63 0.99 -18.18
N VAL A 320 0.22 0.53 -17.25
CA VAL A 320 1.69 0.58 -17.38
C VAL A 320 2.20 -0.28 -18.54
N GLN A 321 1.41 -1.25 -19.00
CA GLN A 321 1.76 -2.12 -20.13
C GLN A 321 1.76 -1.40 -21.48
N TYR A 322 1.14 -0.22 -21.56
CA TYR A 322 1.00 0.56 -22.80
C TYR A 322 1.84 1.84 -22.74
N PRO A 323 2.98 1.91 -23.47
CA PRO A 323 3.86 3.09 -23.47
C PRO A 323 3.15 4.39 -23.85
N ASN A 324 2.19 4.32 -24.79
CA ASN A 324 1.41 5.46 -25.27
C ASN A 324 0.64 6.11 -24.10
N LEU A 325 0.04 5.34 -23.20
CA LEU A 325 -0.66 5.86 -22.03
C LEU A 325 0.27 6.45 -20.99
N MET A 326 1.51 5.94 -20.89
CA MET A 326 2.53 6.39 -19.94
C MET A 326 3.31 7.63 -20.41
N SER A 327 3.24 7.95 -21.70
CA SER A 327 3.89 9.10 -22.31
C SER A 327 3.44 10.42 -21.67
N GLY A 328 4.39 11.31 -21.39
CA GLY A 328 4.11 12.63 -20.83
C GLY A 328 3.69 12.66 -19.35
N LYS A 329 3.70 11.53 -18.63
CA LYS A 329 3.32 11.46 -17.20
C LYS A 329 4.07 12.48 -16.33
N SER A 330 5.40 12.55 -16.45
CA SER A 330 6.25 13.50 -15.71
C SER A 330 5.98 14.98 -16.06
N ARG A 331 5.24 15.23 -17.15
CA ARG A 331 4.84 16.56 -17.62
C ARG A 331 3.36 16.85 -17.37
N GLY A 332 2.67 16.03 -16.59
CA GLY A 332 1.28 16.25 -16.21
C GLY A 332 0.22 15.62 -17.13
N ALA A 333 0.58 14.65 -17.97
CA ALA A 333 -0.40 13.92 -18.79
C ALA A 333 -1.33 13.02 -17.97
N HIS A 334 -1.01 12.73 -16.70
CA HIS A 334 -1.88 11.99 -15.77
C HIS A 334 -2.41 12.95 -14.71
N PHE A 335 -3.66 12.80 -14.31
CA PHE A 335 -4.31 13.58 -13.25
C PHE A 335 -5.09 12.66 -12.30
N ASP A 336 -4.62 12.57 -11.06
CA ASP A 336 -5.27 11.79 -10.01
C ASP A 336 -6.39 12.62 -9.35
N LEU A 337 -7.63 12.18 -9.53
CA LEU A 337 -8.83 12.72 -8.92
C LEU A 337 -9.16 11.97 -7.63
N SER A 338 -8.85 12.59 -6.50
CA SER A 338 -9.23 12.08 -5.17
C SER A 338 -10.74 12.20 -4.90
N PRO A 339 -11.30 11.35 -4.01
CA PRO A 339 -12.62 11.58 -3.45
C PRO A 339 -12.76 13.00 -2.87
N PRO A 340 -13.95 13.60 -2.90
CA PRO A 340 -14.10 14.97 -2.43
C PRO A 340 -13.89 15.10 -0.93
N THR A 341 -13.28 16.20 -0.52
CA THR A 341 -13.18 16.55 0.89
C THR A 341 -14.53 16.99 1.44
N ARG A 342 -14.68 17.03 2.77
CA ARG A 342 -15.88 17.55 3.42
C ARG A 342 -16.27 18.97 2.94
N GLN A 343 -15.29 19.83 2.73
CA GLN A 343 -15.53 21.20 2.25
C GLN A 343 -16.07 21.20 0.81
N GLU A 344 -15.50 20.36 -0.04
CA GLU A 344 -15.97 20.17 -1.42
C GLU A 344 -17.38 19.59 -1.46
N LEU A 345 -17.68 18.60 -0.60
CA LEU A 345 -19.03 18.04 -0.44
C LEU A 345 -20.04 19.11 -0.01
N LEU A 346 -19.72 19.95 0.97
CA LEU A 346 -20.60 21.07 1.36
C LEU A 346 -20.87 22.02 0.20
N GLN A 347 -19.87 22.30 -0.63
CA GLN A 347 -20.07 23.12 -1.83
C GLN A 347 -20.98 22.42 -2.85
N MET A 348 -20.78 21.11 -3.07
CA MET A 348 -21.63 20.29 -3.95
C MET A 348 -23.09 20.21 -3.47
N ILE A 349 -23.33 20.34 -2.17
CA ILE A 349 -24.67 20.31 -1.58
C ILE A 349 -25.31 21.71 -1.61
N ARG A 350 -24.62 22.69 -1.02
CA ARG A 350 -25.19 24.01 -0.73
C ARG A 350 -25.29 24.91 -1.96
N LEU A 351 -24.27 24.93 -2.81
CA LEU A 351 -24.19 25.92 -3.90
C LEU A 351 -25.20 25.66 -5.03
N PRO A 352 -25.44 24.41 -5.50
CA PRO A 352 -26.53 24.15 -6.44
C PRO A 352 -27.90 24.49 -5.85
N ALA A 353 -28.10 24.22 -4.55
CA ALA A 353 -29.33 24.57 -3.85
C ALA A 353 -29.55 26.08 -3.81
N VAL A 354 -28.52 26.87 -3.52
CA VAL A 354 -28.57 28.34 -3.56
C VAL A 354 -28.91 28.83 -4.98
N ALA A 355 -28.26 28.29 -6.01
CA ALA A 355 -28.53 28.66 -7.41
C ALA A 355 -29.98 28.37 -7.84
N ALA A 356 -30.57 27.31 -7.28
CA ALA A 356 -31.97 26.92 -7.48
C ALA A 356 -32.95 27.51 -6.44
N LYS A 357 -32.49 28.39 -5.54
CA LYS A 357 -33.28 29.02 -4.45
C LYS A 357 -33.93 28.05 -3.46
N LEU A 358 -33.31 26.88 -3.25
CA LEU A 358 -33.76 25.88 -2.29
C LEU A 358 -33.31 26.24 -0.87
N THR A 359 -34.12 25.86 0.13
CA THR A 359 -33.76 25.99 1.55
C THR A 359 -33.73 24.63 2.25
N TRP A 360 -33.12 24.54 3.43
CA TRP A 360 -32.93 23.29 4.18
C TRP A 360 -33.75 23.32 5.47
N GLN A 361 -34.49 22.26 5.74
CA GLN A 361 -35.16 22.09 7.03
C GLN A 361 -34.14 21.72 8.14
N LEU A 362 -34.42 22.15 9.37
CA LEU A 362 -33.70 21.74 10.57
C LEU A 362 -34.34 20.47 11.15
N ASP A 363 -33.51 19.54 11.61
CA ASP A 363 -33.99 18.38 12.36
C ASP A 363 -34.62 18.80 13.70
N GLY A 364 -35.83 18.30 13.97
CA GLY A 364 -36.63 18.72 15.13
C GLY A 364 -36.06 18.27 16.47
N GLU A 365 -35.24 17.22 16.49
CA GLU A 365 -34.65 16.67 17.72
C GLU A 365 -33.23 17.20 17.98
N THR A 366 -32.40 17.26 16.95
CA THR A 366 -30.97 17.61 17.08
C THR A 366 -30.64 19.06 16.70
N ALA A 367 -31.57 19.78 16.07
CA ALA A 367 -31.37 21.10 15.49
C ALA A 367 -30.23 21.19 14.46
N VAL A 368 -29.84 20.06 13.86
CA VAL A 368 -28.86 20.00 12.77
C VAL A 368 -29.58 20.24 11.44
N PRO A 369 -29.07 21.10 10.54
CA PRO A 369 -29.68 21.31 9.23
C PRO A 369 -29.40 20.15 8.28
N LEU A 370 -30.36 19.87 7.38
CA LEU A 370 -30.33 18.70 6.50
C LEU A 370 -29.08 18.62 5.60
N ASP A 371 -28.56 19.75 5.13
CA ASP A 371 -27.32 19.83 4.36
C ASP A 371 -26.09 19.32 5.14
N GLU A 372 -26.03 19.62 6.44
CA GLU A 372 -24.95 19.14 7.33
C GLU A 372 -25.08 17.64 7.60
N MET A 373 -26.31 17.12 7.72
CA MET A 373 -26.59 15.68 7.83
C MET A 373 -26.14 14.93 6.57
N LEU A 374 -26.54 15.42 5.39
CA LEU A 374 -26.12 14.88 4.10
C LEU A 374 -24.61 14.89 3.93
N CYS A 375 -23.94 15.96 4.36
CA CYS A 375 -22.49 16.06 4.31
C CYS A 375 -21.78 15.08 5.26
N ALA A 376 -22.28 14.93 6.48
CA ALA A 376 -21.73 14.00 7.46
C ALA A 376 -21.83 12.55 6.95
N ASP A 377 -22.97 12.17 6.39
CA ASP A 377 -23.20 10.83 5.85
C ASP A 377 -22.41 10.58 4.55
N ALA A 378 -22.19 11.62 3.73
CA ALA A 378 -21.36 11.51 2.54
C ALA A 378 -19.86 11.40 2.89
N ALA A 379 -19.38 12.16 3.88
CA ALA A 379 -17.96 12.18 4.25
C ALA A 379 -17.47 10.85 4.87
N SER A 380 -18.37 10.04 5.43
CA SER A 380 -18.07 8.71 5.97
C SER A 380 -18.03 7.60 4.92
N ASN A 381 -18.32 7.90 3.65
CA ASN A 381 -18.50 6.93 2.57
C ASN A 381 -17.60 7.20 1.35
N PRO A 382 -16.68 6.28 0.96
CA PRO A 382 -15.78 6.47 -0.19
C PRO A 382 -16.49 6.62 -1.55
N ASP A 383 -17.65 5.97 -1.73
CA ASP A 383 -18.48 6.00 -2.96
C ASP A 383 -19.70 6.94 -2.81
N ALA A 384 -19.59 8.03 -2.03
CA ALA A 384 -20.75 8.81 -1.63
C ALA A 384 -21.41 9.63 -2.74
N LEU A 385 -20.69 10.09 -3.76
CA LEU A 385 -21.23 11.07 -4.71
C LEU A 385 -22.48 10.60 -5.48
N PRO A 386 -22.55 9.36 -6.02
CA PRO A 386 -23.75 8.89 -6.70
C PRO A 386 -24.95 8.82 -5.76
N MET A 387 -24.73 8.36 -4.51
CA MET A 387 -25.78 8.32 -3.48
C MET A 387 -26.24 9.72 -3.12
N LEU A 388 -25.30 10.63 -2.91
CA LEU A 388 -25.58 12.02 -2.60
C LEU A 388 -26.37 12.71 -3.69
N GLN A 389 -26.00 12.56 -4.96
CA GLN A 389 -26.77 13.16 -6.05
C GLN A 389 -28.17 12.57 -6.16
N TYR A 390 -28.31 11.25 -6.01
CA TYR A 390 -29.61 10.60 -6.02
C TYR A 390 -30.50 11.12 -4.89
N THR A 391 -29.99 11.12 -3.65
CA THR A 391 -30.73 11.60 -2.48
C THR A 391 -31.10 13.08 -2.62
N LEU A 392 -30.19 13.93 -3.09
CA LEU A 392 -30.46 15.34 -3.33
C LEU A 392 -31.52 15.56 -4.41
N GLN A 393 -31.52 14.76 -5.48
CA GLN A 393 -32.58 14.81 -6.50
C GLN A 393 -33.93 14.35 -5.92
N ALA A 394 -33.96 13.27 -5.15
CA ALA A 394 -35.18 12.79 -4.50
C ALA A 394 -35.76 13.83 -3.54
N LEU A 395 -34.91 14.44 -2.71
CA LEU A 395 -35.29 15.55 -1.82
C LEU A 395 -35.82 16.75 -2.61
N TYR A 396 -35.21 17.08 -3.75
CA TYR A 396 -35.70 18.14 -4.62
C TYR A 396 -37.09 17.82 -5.17
N LEU A 397 -37.35 16.59 -5.61
CA LEU A 397 -38.64 16.20 -6.16
C LEU A 397 -39.73 16.15 -5.08
N SER A 398 -39.38 15.84 -3.83
CA SER A 398 -40.28 15.78 -2.68
C SER A 398 -40.28 17.03 -1.80
N ARG A 399 -39.72 18.14 -2.29
CA ARG A 399 -39.68 19.43 -1.57
C ARG A 399 -41.08 20.00 -1.36
N ASP A 400 -41.23 20.87 -0.37
CA ASP A 400 -42.51 21.53 -0.10
C ASP A 400 -42.80 22.72 -1.05
N ASP A 401 -43.99 23.31 -0.90
CA ASP A 401 -44.44 24.45 -1.71
C ASP A 401 -43.58 25.72 -1.51
N THR A 402 -42.68 25.75 -0.51
CA THR A 402 -41.74 26.84 -0.23
C THR A 402 -40.32 26.56 -0.74
N ASP A 403 -40.15 25.52 -1.57
CA ASP A 403 -38.86 25.04 -2.07
C ASP A 403 -37.90 24.62 -0.93
N GLN A 404 -38.43 24.19 0.22
CA GLN A 404 -37.66 23.65 1.32
C GLN A 404 -37.47 22.13 1.20
N LEU A 405 -36.23 21.68 1.33
CA LEU A 405 -35.85 20.27 1.38
C LEU A 405 -36.04 19.73 2.80
N LEU A 406 -36.81 18.65 2.93
CA LEU A 406 -37.38 18.19 4.20
C LEU A 406 -36.55 17.07 4.86
N VAL A 407 -36.34 17.17 6.18
CA VAL A 407 -35.67 16.13 6.99
C VAL A 407 -36.53 14.87 7.07
N SER A 408 -37.86 15.02 7.13
CA SER A 408 -38.78 13.88 7.13
C SER A 408 -38.62 13.02 5.87
N GLU A 409 -38.44 13.66 4.71
CA GLU A 409 -38.20 12.96 3.45
C GLU A 409 -36.83 12.27 3.44
N TYR A 410 -35.80 12.91 3.98
CA TYR A 410 -34.49 12.28 4.13
C TYR A 410 -34.52 11.03 5.02
N GLN A 411 -35.22 11.10 6.15
CA GLN A 411 -35.43 9.97 7.06
C GLN A 411 -36.29 8.89 6.41
N ASN A 412 -37.33 9.27 5.67
CA ASN A 412 -38.15 8.34 4.90
C ASN A 412 -37.29 7.59 3.88
N LEU A 413 -36.37 8.26 3.17
CA LEU A 413 -35.45 7.61 2.24
C LEU A 413 -34.49 6.60 2.92
N GLY A 414 -34.41 6.60 4.26
CA GLY A 414 -33.47 5.78 5.02
C GLY A 414 -32.07 6.39 5.07
N GLY A 415 -31.98 7.72 5.00
CA GLY A 415 -30.71 8.45 4.91
C GLY A 415 -30.00 8.26 3.56
N LEU A 416 -28.71 8.62 3.52
CA LEU A 416 -27.90 8.57 2.30
C LEU A 416 -27.72 7.13 1.78
N GLU A 417 -27.45 6.17 2.67
CA GLU A 417 -27.20 4.78 2.28
C GLU A 417 -28.46 4.04 1.83
N GLY A 418 -29.62 4.43 2.38
CA GLY A 418 -30.92 3.78 2.13
C GLY A 418 -31.61 4.23 0.84
N ALA A 419 -31.36 5.46 0.37
CA ALA A 419 -32.20 6.11 -0.65
C ALA A 419 -32.30 5.33 -1.97
N ILE A 420 -31.16 4.90 -2.54
CA ILE A 420 -31.15 4.16 -3.82
C ILE A 420 -31.81 2.78 -3.66
N GLY A 421 -31.47 2.07 -2.58
CA GLY A 421 -32.01 0.73 -2.32
C GLY A 421 -33.51 0.76 -2.03
N LYS A 422 -33.98 1.79 -1.32
CA LYS A 422 -35.40 1.97 -1.01
C LYS A 422 -36.21 2.29 -2.26
N ASN A 423 -35.75 3.18 -3.14
CA ASN A 423 -36.43 3.45 -4.41
C ASN A 423 -36.50 2.20 -5.30
N ALA A 424 -35.39 1.44 -5.38
CA ALA A 424 -35.40 0.17 -6.12
C ALA A 424 -36.47 -0.79 -5.57
N GLU A 425 -36.65 -0.88 -4.25
CA GLU A 425 -37.72 -1.69 -3.65
C GLU A 425 -39.13 -1.09 -3.88
N GLU A 426 -39.29 0.24 -3.80
CA GLU A 426 -40.57 0.92 -4.05
C GLU A 426 -41.05 0.72 -5.50
N VAL A 427 -40.15 0.83 -6.49
CA VAL A 427 -40.47 0.51 -7.88
C VAL A 427 -41.03 -0.91 -7.98
N LEU A 428 -40.42 -1.88 -7.30
CA LEU A 428 -40.92 -3.26 -7.28
C LEU A 428 -42.30 -3.39 -6.60
N THR A 429 -42.63 -2.58 -5.60
CA THR A 429 -43.96 -2.63 -4.97
C THR A 429 -45.08 -2.19 -5.92
N SER A 430 -44.76 -1.38 -6.94
CA SER A 430 -45.71 -0.95 -7.97
C SER A 430 -45.88 -1.96 -9.11
N LEU A 431 -45.03 -2.99 -9.17
CA LEU A 431 -45.03 -4.02 -10.19
C LEU A 431 -45.87 -5.23 -9.79
N THR A 432 -46.34 -5.98 -10.78
CA THR A 432 -47.03 -7.25 -10.58
C THR A 432 -46.08 -8.32 -10.02
N GLU A 433 -46.64 -9.40 -9.48
CA GLU A 433 -45.86 -10.52 -8.95
C GLU A 433 -44.98 -11.18 -10.03
N ALA A 434 -45.48 -11.26 -11.27
CA ALA A 434 -44.74 -11.80 -12.41
C ALA A 434 -43.56 -10.90 -12.82
N GLU A 435 -43.74 -9.58 -12.84
CA GLU A 435 -42.68 -8.59 -13.11
C GLU A 435 -41.62 -8.60 -12.02
N THR A 436 -42.03 -8.69 -10.75
CA THR A 436 -41.10 -8.77 -9.61
C THR A 436 -40.29 -10.07 -9.63
N ALA A 437 -40.90 -11.19 -10.05
CA ALA A 437 -40.22 -12.48 -10.18
C ALA A 437 -39.14 -12.50 -11.28
N ALA A 438 -39.16 -11.53 -12.21
CA ALA A 438 -38.16 -11.41 -13.27
C ALA A 438 -36.82 -10.80 -12.80
N VAL A 439 -36.76 -10.18 -11.60
CA VAL A 439 -35.57 -9.48 -11.08
C VAL A 439 -34.29 -10.35 -11.12
N PRO A 440 -34.28 -11.59 -10.61
CA PRO A 440 -33.10 -12.47 -10.68
C PRO A 440 -32.56 -12.67 -12.10
N LYS A 441 -33.45 -12.76 -13.08
CA LYS A 441 -33.08 -12.96 -14.49
C LYS A 441 -32.42 -11.71 -15.06
N ILE A 442 -33.01 -10.54 -14.82
CA ILE A 442 -32.45 -9.26 -15.27
C ILE A 442 -31.09 -8.99 -14.62
N LEU A 443 -30.93 -9.25 -13.31
CA LEU A 443 -29.64 -9.12 -12.63
C LEU A 443 -28.57 -10.04 -13.24
N SER A 444 -28.94 -11.26 -13.64
CA SER A 444 -28.01 -12.19 -14.32
C SER A 444 -27.54 -11.72 -15.70
N LEU A 445 -28.29 -10.82 -16.34
CA LEU A 445 -27.89 -10.21 -17.60
C LEU A 445 -26.94 -9.04 -17.36
N LEU A 446 -27.12 -8.29 -16.28
CA LEU A 446 -26.41 -7.02 -16.02
C LEU A 446 -25.17 -7.15 -15.12
N VAL A 447 -25.08 -8.17 -14.26
CA VAL A 447 -23.98 -8.31 -13.28
C VAL A 447 -22.89 -9.24 -13.78
N THR A 448 -21.62 -8.84 -13.60
CA THR A 448 -20.44 -9.70 -13.85
C THR A 448 -19.41 -9.60 -12.72
N LEU A 449 -18.61 -10.66 -12.55
CA LEU A 449 -17.51 -10.74 -11.58
C LEU A 449 -16.17 -10.97 -12.29
N LYS A 450 -15.13 -10.22 -11.88
CA LYS A 450 -13.75 -10.39 -12.35
C LYS A 450 -13.13 -11.66 -11.72
N GLU A 451 -12.33 -12.39 -12.49
CA GLU A 451 -11.76 -13.70 -12.17
C GLU A 451 -10.91 -13.71 -10.87
N ASP A 452 -10.24 -12.59 -10.54
CA ASP A 452 -9.22 -12.55 -9.48
C ASP A 452 -9.56 -11.71 -8.24
N ASP A 453 -10.57 -10.82 -8.27
CA ASP A 453 -10.75 -9.81 -7.19
C ASP A 453 -12.18 -9.64 -6.65
N LYS A 454 -13.13 -10.54 -6.99
CA LYS A 454 -14.55 -10.44 -6.60
C LYS A 454 -15.21 -9.07 -6.89
N SER A 455 -14.57 -8.22 -7.68
CA SER A 455 -15.03 -6.87 -7.96
C SER A 455 -16.30 -6.96 -8.80
N ILE A 456 -17.40 -6.47 -8.23
CA ILE A 456 -18.70 -6.39 -8.91
C ILE A 456 -18.61 -5.31 -9.98
N THR A 457 -18.90 -5.68 -11.23
CA THR A 457 -19.01 -4.75 -12.36
C THR A 457 -20.33 -4.98 -13.09
N SER A 458 -20.84 -3.92 -13.74
CA SER A 458 -22.04 -4.02 -14.58
C SER A 458 -21.70 -4.12 -16.06
N ARG A 459 -22.59 -4.74 -16.85
CA ARG A 459 -22.55 -4.75 -18.32
C ARG A 459 -23.90 -4.36 -18.91
N THR A 460 -23.88 -3.99 -20.19
CA THR A 460 -25.09 -3.71 -20.98
C THR A 460 -25.77 -5.00 -21.45
N ALA A 461 -27.11 -5.00 -21.47
CA ALA A 461 -27.96 -6.08 -21.96
C ALA A 461 -28.86 -5.57 -23.10
N ARG A 462 -29.27 -6.49 -23.99
CA ARG A 462 -30.13 -6.14 -25.14
C ARG A 462 -31.60 -6.31 -24.81
N TRP A 463 -32.46 -5.45 -25.33
CA TRP A 463 -33.90 -5.64 -25.20
C TRP A 463 -34.38 -6.94 -25.87
N SER A 464 -33.67 -7.42 -26.90
CA SER A 464 -33.94 -8.70 -27.56
C SER A 464 -33.66 -9.93 -26.70
N GLN A 465 -32.92 -9.79 -25.59
CA GLN A 465 -32.68 -10.87 -24.62
C GLN A 465 -33.85 -11.04 -23.64
N LEU A 466 -34.81 -10.11 -23.63
CA LEU A 466 -36.02 -10.18 -22.83
C LEU A 466 -37.02 -11.10 -23.55
N SER A 467 -37.45 -12.14 -22.86
CA SER A 467 -38.28 -13.23 -23.37
C SER A 467 -39.75 -13.10 -22.99
N SER A 468 -40.08 -12.27 -21.99
CA SER A 468 -41.44 -12.07 -21.49
C SER A 468 -41.85 -10.60 -21.38
N GLU A 469 -43.16 -10.35 -21.41
CA GLU A 469 -43.72 -9.03 -21.19
C GLU A 469 -43.41 -8.51 -19.79
N ALA A 470 -43.37 -9.41 -18.78
CA ALA A 470 -43.00 -9.10 -17.41
C ALA A 470 -41.54 -8.60 -17.28
N GLU A 471 -40.60 -9.24 -17.98
CA GLU A 471 -39.20 -8.79 -18.05
C GLU A 471 -39.10 -7.40 -18.70
N THR A 472 -39.87 -7.17 -19.77
CA THR A 472 -39.90 -5.90 -20.51
C THR A 472 -40.45 -4.76 -19.65
N ASN A 473 -41.54 -5.00 -18.93
CA ASN A 473 -42.17 -4.00 -18.06
C ASN A 473 -41.30 -3.68 -16.84
N LEU A 474 -40.62 -4.68 -16.26
CA LEU A 474 -39.64 -4.44 -15.19
C LEU A 474 -38.51 -3.52 -15.68
N VAL A 475 -37.92 -3.80 -16.85
CA VAL A 475 -36.83 -2.97 -17.40
C VAL A 475 -37.33 -1.57 -17.70
N LYS A 476 -38.52 -1.40 -18.30
CA LYS A 476 -39.15 -0.09 -18.53
C LYS A 476 -39.32 0.68 -17.22
N ALA A 477 -39.91 0.06 -16.20
CA ALA A 477 -40.11 0.70 -14.91
C ALA A 477 -38.79 1.13 -14.26
N MET A 478 -37.74 0.32 -14.37
CA MET A 478 -36.40 0.66 -13.88
C MET A 478 -35.78 1.82 -14.67
N VAL A 479 -35.99 1.91 -15.98
CA VAL A 479 -35.53 3.03 -16.83
C VAL A 479 -36.32 4.31 -16.53
N ASP A 480 -37.64 4.23 -16.42
CA ASP A 480 -38.52 5.37 -16.13
C ASP A 480 -38.20 5.99 -14.77
N ASN A 481 -37.83 5.16 -13.79
CA ASN A 481 -37.37 5.59 -12.47
C ASN A 481 -35.86 5.87 -12.39
N ARG A 482 -35.16 5.92 -13.53
CA ARG A 482 -33.73 6.27 -13.67
C ARG A 482 -32.77 5.37 -12.90
N LEU A 483 -33.19 4.15 -12.58
CA LEU A 483 -32.35 3.12 -11.98
C LEU A 483 -31.52 2.40 -13.07
N PHE A 484 -32.11 2.26 -14.27
CA PHE A 484 -31.45 1.82 -15.50
C PHE A 484 -31.41 2.93 -16.54
N VAL A 485 -30.53 2.79 -17.52
CA VAL A 485 -30.44 3.67 -18.69
C VAL A 485 -30.71 2.85 -19.93
N SER A 486 -31.55 3.37 -20.83
CA SER A 486 -31.77 2.81 -22.15
C SER A 486 -31.00 3.62 -23.18
N HIS A 487 -30.35 2.94 -24.12
CA HIS A 487 -29.61 3.55 -25.21
C HIS A 487 -29.73 2.71 -26.48
N LEU A 488 -29.40 3.30 -27.63
CA LEU A 488 -29.32 2.59 -28.91
C LEU A 488 -27.86 2.24 -29.18
N GLN A 489 -27.60 0.97 -29.50
CA GLN A 489 -26.28 0.45 -29.85
C GLN A 489 -26.42 -0.25 -31.20
N ASN A 490 -25.76 0.25 -32.26
CA ASN A 490 -25.88 -0.28 -33.64
C ASN A 490 -27.34 -0.44 -34.12
N ASP A 491 -28.18 0.58 -33.89
CA ASP A 491 -29.63 0.56 -34.16
C ASP A 491 -30.45 -0.49 -33.37
N GLU A 492 -29.84 -1.21 -32.42
CA GLU A 492 -30.53 -2.10 -31.48
C GLU A 492 -30.74 -1.42 -30.13
N ALA A 493 -31.97 -1.52 -29.60
CA ALA A 493 -32.27 -1.03 -28.26
C ALA A 493 -31.55 -1.88 -27.20
N CYS A 494 -30.81 -1.21 -26.31
CA CYS A 494 -30.08 -1.80 -25.19
C CYS A 494 -30.43 -1.10 -23.85
N PHE A 495 -30.12 -1.76 -22.73
CA PHE A 495 -30.28 -1.21 -21.39
C PHE A 495 -29.14 -1.62 -20.45
N SER A 496 -28.81 -0.75 -19.51
CA SER A 496 -27.74 -0.96 -18.52
C SER A 496 -28.11 -0.36 -17.16
N ILE A 497 -27.32 -0.67 -16.13
CA ILE A 497 -27.51 -0.09 -14.80
C ILE A 497 -27.02 1.36 -14.81
N ALA A 498 -27.83 2.30 -14.29
CA ALA A 498 -27.44 3.71 -14.26
C ALA A 498 -26.15 3.95 -13.46
N HIS A 499 -25.98 3.24 -12.34
CA HIS A 499 -24.73 3.23 -11.58
C HIS A 499 -24.51 1.94 -10.79
N GLU A 500 -23.27 1.46 -10.69
CA GLU A 500 -22.89 0.25 -9.92
C GLU A 500 -23.20 0.34 -8.41
N ALA A 501 -23.48 1.53 -7.88
CA ALA A 501 -23.87 1.72 -6.48
C ALA A 501 -25.20 1.01 -6.18
N LEU A 502 -26.08 0.92 -7.19
CA LEU A 502 -27.31 0.15 -7.13
C LEU A 502 -27.04 -1.31 -6.76
N LEU A 503 -26.00 -1.93 -7.33
CA LEU A 503 -25.67 -3.34 -7.05
C LEU A 503 -25.16 -3.59 -5.63
N ARG A 504 -24.59 -2.57 -4.99
CA ARG A 504 -24.01 -2.67 -3.63
C ARG A 504 -25.03 -2.32 -2.55
N ARG A 505 -25.96 -1.42 -2.83
CA ARG A 505 -26.88 -0.83 -1.84
C ARG A 505 -28.33 -1.26 -2.00
N TRP A 506 -28.70 -1.91 -3.09
CA TRP A 506 -30.01 -2.54 -3.22
C TRP A 506 -30.01 -3.91 -2.53
N PRO A 507 -30.67 -4.09 -1.37
CA PRO A 507 -30.50 -5.28 -0.53
C PRO A 507 -30.84 -6.59 -1.25
N ARG A 508 -31.83 -6.56 -2.16
CA ARG A 508 -32.21 -7.72 -2.97
C ARG A 508 -31.13 -8.06 -4.00
N ALA A 509 -30.52 -7.07 -4.65
CA ALA A 509 -29.39 -7.30 -5.54
C ALA A 509 -28.17 -7.81 -4.78
N THR A 510 -27.81 -7.21 -3.64
CA THR A 510 -26.67 -7.65 -2.82
C THR A 510 -26.85 -9.11 -2.37
N LYS A 511 -28.01 -9.47 -1.81
CA LYS A 511 -28.33 -10.86 -1.44
C LYS A 511 -28.29 -11.81 -2.62
N TRP A 512 -28.81 -11.37 -3.78
CA TRP A 512 -28.80 -12.19 -4.98
C TRP A 512 -27.37 -12.42 -5.49
N ILE A 513 -26.52 -11.39 -5.51
CA ILE A 513 -25.12 -11.48 -5.91
C ILE A 513 -24.34 -12.40 -4.96
N GLU A 514 -24.51 -12.25 -3.64
CA GLU A 514 -23.88 -13.13 -2.66
C GLU A 514 -24.26 -14.59 -2.89
N ALA A 515 -25.56 -14.88 -3.05
CA ALA A 515 -26.08 -16.22 -3.28
C ALA A 515 -25.65 -16.84 -4.62
N HIS A 516 -25.36 -16.03 -5.64
CA HIS A 516 -25.03 -16.49 -7.00
C HIS A 516 -23.58 -16.16 -7.41
N SER A 517 -22.74 -15.72 -6.47
CA SER A 517 -21.36 -15.32 -6.74
C SER A 517 -20.53 -16.42 -7.38
N GLU A 518 -20.70 -17.67 -6.96
CA GLU A 518 -20.05 -18.83 -7.56
C GLU A 518 -20.53 -19.06 -9.00
N SER A 519 -21.84 -18.97 -9.27
CA SER A 519 -22.39 -19.13 -10.63
C SER A 519 -21.96 -18.02 -11.59
N LEU A 520 -21.94 -16.77 -11.12
CA LEU A 520 -21.41 -15.62 -11.87
C LEU A 520 -19.92 -15.80 -12.20
N GLY A 521 -19.14 -16.28 -11.23
CA GLY A 521 -17.73 -16.61 -11.43
C GLY A 521 -17.51 -17.77 -12.40
N ILE A 522 -18.31 -18.85 -12.31
CA ILE A 522 -18.28 -19.98 -13.26
C ILE A 522 -18.61 -19.48 -14.67
N LYS A 523 -19.64 -18.64 -14.83
CA LYS A 523 -20.04 -18.08 -16.13
C LYS A 523 -18.90 -17.26 -16.75
N SER A 524 -18.30 -16.37 -15.97
CA SER A 524 -17.16 -15.54 -16.39
C SER A 524 -15.97 -16.40 -16.88
N ARG A 525 -15.59 -17.42 -16.09
CA ARG A 525 -14.53 -18.38 -16.45
C ARG A 525 -14.87 -19.20 -17.70
N LEU A 526 -16.13 -19.66 -17.82
CA LEU A 526 -16.59 -20.47 -18.94
C LEU A 526 -16.55 -19.66 -20.26
N LEU A 527 -17.00 -18.41 -20.22
CA LEU A 527 -16.93 -17.49 -21.36
C LEU A 527 -15.48 -17.31 -21.84
N ASN A 528 -14.55 -17.04 -20.92
CA ASN A 528 -13.12 -16.89 -21.23
C ASN A 528 -12.52 -18.16 -21.82
N GLN A 529 -12.83 -19.33 -21.25
CA GLN A 529 -12.34 -20.61 -21.75
C GLN A 529 -12.95 -20.97 -23.11
N ALA A 530 -14.23 -20.68 -23.34
CA ALA A 530 -14.89 -20.88 -24.64
C ALA A 530 -14.24 -20.03 -25.73
N ARG A 531 -13.91 -18.76 -25.44
CA ARG A 531 -13.22 -17.86 -26.37
C ARG A 531 -11.79 -18.32 -26.66
N ARG A 532 -11.02 -18.71 -25.64
CA ARG A 532 -9.67 -19.29 -25.85
C ARG A 532 -9.74 -20.55 -26.70
N TRP A 533 -10.70 -21.44 -26.44
CA TRP A 533 -10.89 -22.65 -27.24
C TRP A 533 -11.23 -22.33 -28.71
N LEU A 534 -12.06 -21.32 -28.97
CA LEU A 534 -12.35 -20.87 -30.34
C LEU A 534 -11.14 -20.26 -31.04
N THR A 535 -10.40 -19.38 -30.34
CA THR A 535 -9.20 -18.71 -30.87
C THR A 535 -8.11 -19.73 -31.22
N GLU A 536 -7.94 -20.75 -30.39
CA GLU A 536 -6.96 -21.84 -30.56
C GLU A 536 -7.50 -22.98 -31.45
N SER A 537 -8.32 -22.64 -32.45
CA SER A 537 -8.85 -23.56 -33.47
C SER A 537 -9.53 -24.82 -32.91
N LYS A 538 -10.22 -24.68 -31.77
CA LYS A 538 -10.95 -25.76 -31.07
C LYS A 538 -10.06 -26.93 -30.61
N THR A 539 -8.80 -26.66 -30.30
CA THR A 539 -7.83 -27.68 -29.85
C THR A 539 -8.28 -28.38 -28.57
N GLN A 540 -8.01 -29.69 -28.47
CA GLN A 540 -8.45 -30.52 -27.32
C GLN A 540 -7.81 -30.10 -25.99
N ALA A 541 -6.67 -29.42 -26.00
CA ALA A 541 -5.97 -28.97 -24.80
C ALA A 541 -6.80 -28.00 -23.94
N TYR A 542 -7.73 -27.25 -24.55
CA TYR A 542 -8.55 -26.24 -23.90
C TYR A 542 -9.96 -26.72 -23.53
N LEU A 543 -10.25 -28.02 -23.66
CA LEU A 543 -11.51 -28.61 -23.20
C LEU A 543 -11.52 -28.67 -21.66
N LEU A 544 -12.71 -28.49 -21.07
CA LEU A 544 -12.91 -28.55 -19.62
C LEU A 544 -12.45 -29.91 -19.07
N SER A 545 -11.66 -29.88 -18.00
CA SER A 545 -11.18 -31.09 -17.33
C SER A 545 -12.32 -31.84 -16.63
N GLU A 546 -12.20 -33.18 -16.59
CA GLU A 546 -13.09 -34.05 -15.80
C GLU A 546 -13.06 -33.64 -14.31
N GLY A 547 -14.22 -33.59 -13.65
CA GLY A 547 -14.37 -33.17 -12.26
C GLY A 547 -15.07 -31.82 -12.12
N LYS A 548 -14.68 -31.03 -11.10
CA LYS A 548 -15.36 -29.79 -10.68
C LYS A 548 -15.61 -28.80 -11.84
N PRO A 549 -14.64 -28.47 -12.73
CA PRO A 549 -14.87 -27.48 -13.80
C PRO A 549 -15.95 -27.88 -14.82
N LEU A 550 -15.98 -29.15 -15.25
CA LEU A 550 -17.02 -29.62 -16.17
C LEU A 550 -18.38 -29.74 -15.49
N GLN A 551 -18.41 -30.21 -14.23
CA GLN A 551 -19.65 -30.32 -13.45
C GLN A 551 -20.28 -28.95 -13.21
N GLU A 552 -19.47 -27.96 -12.82
CA GLU A 552 -19.90 -26.56 -12.65
C GLU A 552 -20.50 -26.00 -13.94
N ALA A 553 -19.85 -26.19 -15.09
CA ALA A 553 -20.35 -25.71 -16.38
C ALA A 553 -21.66 -26.40 -16.80
N GLN A 554 -21.79 -27.71 -16.53
CA GLN A 554 -23.03 -28.46 -16.79
C GLN A 554 -24.18 -28.00 -15.88
N LEU A 555 -23.93 -27.82 -14.57
CA LEU A 555 -24.93 -27.31 -13.62
C LEU A 555 -25.38 -25.90 -14.00
N LEU A 556 -24.44 -25.05 -14.43
CA LEU A 556 -24.75 -23.70 -14.91
C LEU A 556 -25.64 -23.74 -16.16
N SER A 557 -25.39 -24.67 -17.10
CA SER A 557 -26.23 -24.82 -18.31
C SER A 557 -27.67 -25.25 -18.04
N LEU A 558 -27.92 -25.87 -16.87
CA LEU A 558 -29.25 -26.27 -16.43
C LEU A 558 -29.96 -25.18 -15.61
N ASN A 559 -29.24 -24.12 -15.22
CA ASN A 559 -29.79 -23.05 -14.41
C ASN A 559 -30.54 -22.04 -15.31
N PRO A 560 -31.87 -21.91 -15.18
CA PRO A 560 -32.68 -21.03 -16.05
C PRO A 560 -32.34 -19.54 -15.91
N LEU A 561 -31.72 -19.14 -14.80
CA LEU A 561 -31.26 -17.76 -14.60
C LEU A 561 -30.13 -17.42 -15.58
N PHE A 562 -29.21 -18.33 -15.85
CA PHE A 562 -28.04 -18.04 -16.69
C PHE A 562 -28.24 -18.54 -18.12
N THR A 563 -28.41 -17.61 -19.06
CA THR A 563 -28.34 -17.91 -20.49
C THR A 563 -26.88 -18.00 -20.92
N LEU A 564 -26.53 -19.14 -21.53
CA LEU A 564 -25.21 -19.39 -22.13
C LEU A 564 -25.27 -19.14 -23.64
N GLU A 565 -24.23 -18.52 -24.17
CA GLU A 565 -24.01 -18.29 -25.59
C GLU A 565 -23.68 -19.59 -26.33
N SER A 566 -23.80 -19.56 -27.65
CA SER A 566 -23.56 -20.72 -28.52
C SER A 566 -22.13 -21.28 -28.37
N ALA A 567 -21.15 -20.41 -28.16
CA ALA A 567 -19.75 -20.78 -27.93
C ALA A 567 -19.54 -21.59 -26.64
N GLU A 568 -20.14 -21.14 -25.54
CA GLU A 568 -20.06 -21.79 -24.22
C GLU A 568 -20.73 -23.17 -24.25
N GLN A 569 -21.92 -23.25 -24.87
CA GLN A 569 -22.63 -24.52 -25.07
C GLN A 569 -21.81 -25.51 -25.92
N ALA A 570 -21.16 -25.02 -26.97
CA ALA A 570 -20.31 -25.85 -27.83
C ALA A 570 -19.08 -26.39 -27.07
N LEU A 571 -18.45 -25.58 -26.21
CA LEU A 571 -17.33 -26.02 -25.37
C LEU A 571 -17.76 -27.09 -24.37
N ILE A 572 -18.90 -26.91 -23.70
CA ILE A 572 -19.45 -27.90 -22.77
C ILE A 572 -19.70 -29.21 -23.50
N ALA A 573 -20.40 -29.16 -24.64
CA ALA A 573 -20.71 -30.35 -25.43
C ALA A 573 -19.45 -31.11 -25.89
N ALA A 574 -18.43 -30.39 -26.36
CA ALA A 574 -17.16 -30.98 -26.77
C ALA A 574 -16.40 -31.62 -25.58
N SER A 575 -16.43 -30.99 -24.42
CA SER A 575 -15.79 -31.47 -23.19
C SER A 575 -16.49 -32.73 -22.65
N VAL A 576 -17.83 -32.73 -22.59
CA VAL A 576 -18.64 -33.89 -22.20
C VAL A 576 -18.38 -35.08 -23.14
N LYS A 577 -18.35 -34.85 -24.45
CA LYS A 577 -18.08 -35.90 -25.45
C LYS A 577 -16.73 -36.57 -25.21
N ARG A 578 -15.70 -35.80 -24.84
CA ARG A 578 -14.36 -36.32 -24.53
C ARG A 578 -14.35 -37.14 -23.24
N VAL A 579 -14.98 -36.65 -22.17
CA VAL A 579 -15.06 -37.39 -20.89
C VAL A 579 -15.79 -38.71 -21.09
N ASN A 580 -16.93 -38.69 -21.78
CA ASN A 580 -17.68 -39.91 -22.11
C ASN A 580 -16.86 -40.90 -22.96
N ALA A 581 -16.10 -40.42 -23.96
CA ALA A 581 -15.21 -41.26 -24.74
C ALA A 581 -14.09 -41.87 -23.87
N ARG A 582 -13.55 -41.13 -22.90
CA ARG A 582 -12.52 -41.63 -21.97
C ARG A 582 -13.10 -42.66 -20.99
N LEU A 583 -14.30 -42.43 -20.46
CA LEU A 583 -15.01 -43.39 -19.61
C LEU A 583 -15.34 -44.68 -20.35
N TRP A 584 -15.73 -44.58 -21.63
CA TRP A 584 -16.00 -45.74 -22.47
C TRP A 584 -14.72 -46.55 -22.75
N ARG A 585 -13.59 -45.87 -23.05
CA ARG A 585 -12.27 -46.52 -23.15
C ARG A 585 -11.85 -47.17 -21.82
N ARG A 586 -12.08 -46.50 -20.68
CA ARG A 586 -11.81 -47.05 -19.34
C ARG A 586 -12.64 -48.31 -19.07
N ARG A 587 -13.93 -48.32 -19.42
CA ARG A 587 -14.82 -49.48 -19.30
C ARG A 587 -14.40 -50.66 -20.17
N LEU A 588 -13.92 -50.39 -21.39
CA LEU A 588 -13.30 -51.42 -22.23
C LEU A 588 -12.02 -51.99 -21.61
N THR A 589 -11.15 -51.13 -21.06
CA THR A 589 -9.93 -51.59 -20.37
C THR A 589 -10.21 -52.34 -19.08
N THR A 590 -11.22 -51.95 -18.29
CA THR A 590 -11.62 -52.71 -17.10
C THR A 590 -12.30 -54.03 -17.47
N GLY A 591 -13.10 -54.08 -18.53
CA GLY A 591 -13.64 -55.34 -19.07
C GLY A 591 -12.54 -56.30 -19.54
N ALA A 592 -11.50 -55.79 -20.20
CA ALA A 592 -10.32 -56.56 -20.57
C ALA A 592 -9.50 -57.02 -19.34
N LEU A 593 -9.38 -56.18 -18.31
CA LEU A 593 -8.76 -56.52 -17.03
C LEU A 593 -9.53 -57.62 -16.28
N VAL A 594 -10.87 -57.60 -16.31
CA VAL A 594 -11.70 -58.65 -15.68
C VAL A 594 -11.50 -60.01 -16.39
N ALA A 595 -11.42 -60.01 -17.72
CA ALA A 595 -11.08 -61.21 -18.48
C ALA A 595 -9.65 -61.71 -18.17
N LEU A 596 -8.69 -60.79 -18.04
CA LEU A 596 -7.32 -61.10 -17.58
C LEU A 596 -7.29 -61.61 -16.13
N THR A 597 -8.16 -61.14 -15.24
CA THR A 597 -8.25 -61.65 -13.87
C THR A 597 -8.84 -63.06 -13.80
N MET A 598 -9.78 -63.44 -14.67
CA MET A 598 -10.22 -64.83 -14.77
C MET A 598 -9.09 -65.76 -15.25
N ILE A 599 -8.24 -65.27 -16.16
CA ILE A 599 -7.01 -65.96 -16.59
C ILE A 599 -5.98 -66.01 -15.44
N ALA A 600 -5.89 -64.93 -14.64
CA ALA A 600 -5.00 -64.84 -13.49
C ALA A 600 -5.41 -65.73 -12.31
N VAL A 601 -6.71 -65.97 -12.08
CA VAL A 601 -7.19 -66.95 -11.08
C VAL A 601 -6.75 -68.37 -11.45
N LEU A 602 -6.66 -68.67 -12.75
CA LEU A 602 -6.07 -69.91 -13.28
C LEU A 602 -4.54 -69.97 -13.08
N MET A 603 -3.86 -68.82 -13.01
CA MET A 603 -2.42 -68.70 -12.70
C MET A 603 -2.12 -68.51 -11.20
N SER A 604 -3.13 -68.21 -10.38
CA SER A 604 -3.04 -67.95 -8.93
C SER A 604 -2.64 -69.18 -8.12
N PHE A 605 -2.70 -70.36 -8.72
CA PHE A 605 -2.04 -71.54 -8.20
C PHE A 605 -0.49 -71.44 -8.18
N ARG A 606 0.14 -70.31 -8.58
CA ARG A 606 1.61 -70.14 -8.62
C ARG A 606 2.23 -68.95 -7.89
N SER A 607 1.51 -68.08 -7.18
CA SER A 607 2.02 -66.72 -6.91
C SER A 607 2.37 -66.40 -5.44
N ILE A 608 3.63 -66.69 -5.07
CA ILE A 608 4.33 -66.15 -3.87
C ILE A 608 4.99 -64.78 -4.16
N GLU A 609 4.91 -64.27 -5.41
CA GLU A 609 5.65 -63.09 -5.87
C GLU A 609 4.92 -61.73 -5.63
N ALA A 610 3.73 -61.76 -5.04
CA ALA A 610 2.88 -60.59 -4.86
C ALA A 610 3.17 -59.78 -3.57
N GLU A 611 3.92 -60.35 -2.63
CA GLU A 611 4.19 -59.74 -1.32
C GLU A 611 5.24 -58.61 -1.39
N GLN A 612 6.14 -58.62 -2.39
CA GLN A 612 7.24 -57.65 -2.52
C GLN A 612 6.82 -56.28 -3.08
N ARG A 613 5.78 -56.19 -3.93
CA ARG A 613 5.37 -54.91 -4.57
C ARG A 613 4.55 -53.98 -3.67
N ALA A 614 3.99 -54.51 -2.57
CA ALA A 614 3.26 -53.71 -1.59
C ALA A 614 4.21 -52.96 -0.64
N LEU A 615 5.38 -53.53 -0.35
CA LEU A 615 6.40 -52.91 0.51
C LEU A 615 7.08 -51.69 -0.16
N GLU A 616 7.35 -51.77 -1.46
CA GLU A 616 8.01 -50.69 -2.21
C GLU A 616 7.18 -49.39 -2.27
N LYS A 617 5.85 -49.48 -2.36
CA LYS A 617 4.97 -48.30 -2.39
C LYS A 617 4.85 -47.61 -1.03
N ARG A 618 4.99 -48.36 0.07
CA ARG A 618 4.98 -47.83 1.44
C ARG A 618 6.27 -47.09 1.75
N LEU A 619 7.42 -47.70 1.43
CA LEU A 619 8.74 -47.08 1.58
C LEU A 619 8.90 -45.79 0.76
N ALA A 620 8.28 -45.71 -0.42
CA ALA A 620 8.31 -44.48 -1.24
C ALA A 620 7.54 -43.30 -0.62
N ALA A 621 6.47 -43.55 0.14
CA ALA A 621 5.70 -42.51 0.84
C ALA A 621 6.41 -42.07 2.13
N GLU A 622 6.94 -43.02 2.91
CA GLU A 622 7.74 -42.77 4.12
C GLU A 622 9.01 -41.96 3.79
N ASN A 623 9.74 -42.30 2.73
CA ASN A 623 10.93 -41.54 2.29
C ASN A 623 10.60 -40.11 1.82
N LEU A 624 9.45 -39.90 1.16
CA LEU A 624 9.04 -38.57 0.73
C LEU A 624 8.65 -37.69 1.92
N LEU A 625 7.97 -38.26 2.93
CA LEU A 625 7.66 -37.58 4.19
C LEU A 625 8.93 -37.22 4.98
N GLY A 626 9.89 -38.14 5.08
CA GLY A 626 11.20 -37.88 5.70
C GLY A 626 11.95 -36.71 5.04
N PHE A 627 12.00 -36.66 3.70
CA PHE A 627 12.61 -35.54 2.97
C PHE A 627 11.89 -34.20 3.22
N MET A 628 10.55 -34.20 3.27
CA MET A 628 9.77 -32.97 3.44
C MET A 628 9.84 -32.38 4.85
N VAL A 629 10.01 -33.22 5.88
CA VAL A 629 10.04 -32.79 7.29
C VAL A 629 11.48 -32.57 7.78
N GLY A 630 12.47 -33.30 7.26
CA GLY A 630 13.90 -33.12 7.56
C GLY A 630 14.59 -32.15 6.59
N ASP A 631 15.06 -32.68 5.46
CA ASP A 631 15.92 -31.95 4.49
C ASP A 631 15.32 -30.64 3.98
N PHE A 632 14.00 -30.58 3.79
CA PHE A 632 13.32 -29.36 3.34
C PHE A 632 13.16 -28.33 4.46
N ALA A 633 12.95 -28.76 5.71
CA ALA A 633 12.92 -27.88 6.87
C ALA A 633 14.26 -27.21 7.12
N ASP A 634 15.37 -27.95 6.97
CA ASP A 634 16.72 -27.40 7.10
C ASP A 634 16.99 -26.25 6.11
N LYS A 635 16.52 -26.38 4.87
CA LYS A 635 16.67 -25.32 3.87
C LYS A 635 15.85 -24.07 4.21
N LEU A 636 14.66 -24.26 4.79
CA LEU A 636 13.79 -23.14 5.17
C LEU A 636 14.28 -22.42 6.44
N ARG A 637 14.92 -23.13 7.38
CA ARG A 637 15.64 -22.55 8.53
C ARG A 637 16.72 -21.57 8.06
N GLY A 638 17.53 -21.98 7.07
CA GLY A 638 18.64 -21.17 6.55
C GLY A 638 18.25 -19.83 5.92
N ILE A 639 17.00 -19.69 5.45
CA ILE A 639 16.48 -18.44 4.86
C ILE A 639 15.44 -17.73 5.73
N GLY A 640 15.18 -18.22 6.95
CA GLY A 640 14.27 -17.59 7.92
C GLY A 640 12.78 -17.64 7.54
N ARG A 641 12.35 -18.60 6.72
CA ARG A 641 10.97 -18.73 6.22
C ARG A 641 10.23 -19.92 6.84
N MET A 642 10.20 -19.96 8.17
CA MET A 642 9.52 -21.01 8.94
C MET A 642 7.99 -20.99 8.78
N ASP A 643 7.43 -19.87 8.34
CA ASP A 643 6.02 -19.72 7.99
C ASP A 643 5.57 -20.74 6.93
N LEU A 644 6.49 -21.18 6.06
CA LEU A 644 6.23 -22.09 4.94
C LEU A 644 6.19 -23.58 5.34
N LEU A 645 6.57 -23.95 6.56
CA LEU A 645 6.63 -25.36 7.02
C LEU A 645 5.33 -25.92 7.59
N ASP A 646 4.38 -25.04 7.92
CA ASP A 646 3.13 -25.40 8.62
C ASP A 646 2.21 -26.30 7.79
N GLY A 647 2.07 -26.03 6.49
CA GLY A 647 1.23 -26.83 5.60
C GLY A 647 1.75 -28.26 5.41
N ILE A 648 3.06 -28.45 5.44
CA ILE A 648 3.71 -29.76 5.28
C ILE A 648 3.63 -30.56 6.58
N SER A 649 3.93 -29.90 7.72
CA SER A 649 3.96 -30.53 9.04
C SER A 649 2.58 -31.04 9.48
N ASN A 650 1.51 -30.28 9.22
CA ASN A 650 0.13 -30.71 9.52
C ASN A 650 -0.29 -31.92 8.68
N LYS A 651 0.10 -31.96 7.41
CA LYS A 651 -0.23 -33.07 6.51
C LYS A 651 0.55 -34.35 6.83
N ALA A 652 1.78 -34.21 7.32
CA ALA A 652 2.55 -35.32 7.88
C ALA A 652 1.92 -35.84 9.18
N LEU A 653 1.39 -34.97 10.03
CA LEU A 653 0.67 -35.39 11.25
C LEU A 653 -0.62 -36.14 10.94
N GLU A 654 -1.40 -35.71 9.93
CA GLU A 654 -2.60 -36.42 9.47
C GLU A 654 -2.28 -37.89 9.13
N TYR A 655 -1.21 -38.12 8.37
CA TYR A 655 -0.74 -39.46 7.99
C TYR A 655 -0.48 -40.36 9.22
N PHE A 656 0.22 -39.84 10.24
CA PHE A 656 0.51 -40.61 11.45
C PHE A 656 -0.69 -40.73 12.41
N SER A 657 -1.66 -39.81 12.34
CA SER A 657 -2.87 -39.83 13.18
C SER A 657 -3.95 -40.80 12.69
N ASP A 658 -4.17 -40.90 11.37
CA ASP A 658 -5.23 -41.76 10.80
C ASP A 658 -4.92 -43.25 10.97
N GLU A 659 -3.65 -43.66 10.87
CA GLU A 659 -3.25 -45.08 11.00
C GLU A 659 -3.07 -45.54 12.47
N SER A 660 -2.98 -44.60 13.42
CA SER A 660 -2.90 -44.91 14.86
C SER A 660 -4.20 -45.50 15.44
N ASN A 661 -5.32 -45.38 14.71
CA ASN A 661 -6.62 -45.96 15.07
C ASN A 661 -6.79 -47.43 14.63
N THR A 662 -5.80 -48.03 13.97
CA THR A 662 -5.80 -49.46 13.64
C THR A 662 -4.96 -50.25 14.65
N HIS A 663 -5.47 -51.39 15.12
CA HIS A 663 -4.94 -52.16 16.27
C HIS A 663 -3.51 -52.76 16.13
N ASP A 664 -2.74 -52.40 15.11
CA ASP A 664 -1.41 -52.98 14.80
C ASP A 664 -0.25 -51.98 15.03
N ALA A 665 -0.24 -51.30 16.18
CA ALA A 665 0.85 -50.38 16.55
C ALA A 665 2.23 -51.05 16.70
N SER A 666 2.30 -52.39 16.73
CA SER A 666 3.54 -53.17 16.85
C SER A 666 4.25 -53.47 15.52
N ASN A 667 3.70 -53.04 14.37
CA ASN A 667 4.24 -53.33 13.03
C ASN A 667 4.90 -52.13 12.34
N TYR A 668 5.09 -51.00 13.02
CA TYR A 668 5.83 -49.88 12.44
C TYR A 668 7.34 -50.12 12.52
N SER A 669 8.05 -49.78 11.45
CA SER A 669 9.50 -49.80 11.43
C SER A 669 10.05 -48.73 12.41
N PHE A 670 11.27 -48.94 12.90
CA PHE A 670 12.03 -47.90 13.62
C PHE A 670 11.98 -46.56 12.88
N GLU A 671 12.12 -46.60 11.55
CA GLU A 671 12.10 -45.44 10.67
C GLU A 671 10.76 -44.68 10.73
N ALA A 672 9.63 -45.37 10.68
CA ALA A 672 8.31 -44.73 10.78
C ALA A 672 8.08 -44.08 12.15
N HIS A 673 8.53 -44.72 13.24
CA HIS A 673 8.47 -44.14 14.57
C HIS A 673 9.38 -42.92 14.72
N PHE A 674 10.56 -42.97 14.12
CA PHE A 674 11.51 -41.87 14.13
C PHE A 674 11.01 -40.66 13.32
N GLN A 675 10.47 -40.89 12.12
CA GLN A 675 9.86 -39.84 11.30
C GLN A 675 8.65 -39.19 11.98
N HIS A 676 7.85 -39.94 12.73
CA HIS A 676 6.78 -39.39 13.54
C HIS A 676 7.36 -38.48 14.65
N ALA A 677 8.45 -38.88 15.29
CA ALA A 677 9.11 -38.04 16.27
C ALA A 677 9.67 -36.73 15.66
N GLN A 678 10.31 -36.80 14.49
CA GLN A 678 10.78 -35.63 13.72
C GLN A 678 9.62 -34.71 13.33
N THR A 679 8.48 -35.27 12.93
CA THR A 679 7.27 -34.47 12.61
C THR A 679 6.77 -33.68 13.81
N LEU A 680 6.71 -34.30 15.00
CA LEU A 680 6.29 -33.61 16.22
C LEU A 680 7.29 -32.53 16.65
N GLU A 681 8.58 -32.77 16.44
CA GLU A 681 9.65 -31.80 16.71
C GLU A 681 9.52 -30.57 15.78
N ALA A 682 9.38 -30.79 14.47
CA ALA A 682 9.18 -29.73 13.49
C ALA A 682 7.90 -28.91 13.75
N ILE A 683 6.80 -29.55 14.14
CA ILE A 683 5.57 -28.85 14.58
C ILE A 683 5.86 -27.97 15.79
N GLY A 684 6.62 -28.50 16.75
CA GLY A 684 7.05 -27.79 17.94
C GLY A 684 7.83 -26.52 17.61
N GLU A 685 8.82 -26.64 16.74
CA GLU A 685 9.65 -25.52 16.26
C GLU A 685 8.83 -24.48 15.48
N VAL A 686 7.98 -24.92 14.55
CA VAL A 686 7.12 -24.01 13.77
C VAL A 686 6.16 -23.26 14.68
N ALA A 687 5.53 -23.94 15.65
CA ALA A 687 4.67 -23.31 16.63
C ALA A 687 5.44 -22.27 17.48
N TYR A 688 6.67 -22.59 17.88
CA TYR A 688 7.56 -21.66 18.59
C TYR A 688 7.82 -20.41 17.76
N SER A 689 8.18 -20.55 16.48
CA SER A 689 8.45 -19.42 15.58
C SER A 689 7.27 -18.46 15.39
N ARG A 690 6.04 -18.95 15.62
CA ARG A 690 4.79 -18.18 15.52
C ARG A 690 4.32 -17.62 16.87
N GLY A 691 5.10 -17.79 17.93
CA GLY A 691 4.74 -17.36 19.29
C GLY A 691 3.66 -18.22 19.95
N LYS A 692 3.36 -19.42 19.42
CA LYS A 692 2.38 -20.34 19.99
C LYS A 692 3.03 -21.29 21.00
N LEU A 693 3.44 -20.74 22.13
CA LEU A 693 4.29 -21.44 23.11
C LEU A 693 3.67 -22.74 23.67
N GLN A 694 2.34 -22.81 23.83
CA GLN A 694 1.67 -24.00 24.34
C GLN A 694 1.64 -25.15 23.32
N GLU A 695 1.37 -24.83 22.04
CA GLU A 695 1.44 -25.81 20.95
C GLU A 695 2.90 -26.31 20.80
N ALA A 696 3.86 -25.38 20.85
CA ALA A 696 5.29 -25.71 20.81
C ALA A 696 5.70 -26.69 21.92
N THR A 697 5.31 -26.38 23.17
CA THR A 697 5.59 -27.23 24.33
C THR A 697 4.98 -28.63 24.15
N THR A 698 3.75 -28.71 23.67
CA THR A 698 3.03 -29.99 23.50
C THR A 698 3.70 -30.86 22.43
N GLY A 699 4.03 -30.28 21.27
CA GLY A 699 4.72 -30.98 20.18
C GLY A 699 6.09 -31.50 20.62
N LEU A 700 6.90 -30.64 21.24
CA LEU A 700 8.26 -30.99 21.68
C LEU A 700 8.29 -32.06 22.78
N LEU A 701 7.39 -32.01 23.77
CA LEU A 701 7.28 -33.07 24.79
C LEU A 701 6.78 -34.39 24.19
N GLY A 702 5.88 -34.33 23.20
CA GLY A 702 5.43 -35.49 22.45
C GLY A 702 6.58 -36.14 21.67
N ALA A 703 7.38 -35.34 20.96
CA ALA A 703 8.58 -35.78 20.27
C ALA A 703 9.59 -36.40 21.26
N LYS A 704 9.88 -35.72 22.37
CA LYS A 704 10.79 -36.21 23.43
C LYS A 704 10.44 -37.63 23.87
N THR A 705 9.18 -37.88 24.18
CA THR A 705 8.71 -39.19 24.67
C THR A 705 9.00 -40.30 23.67
N LYS A 706 8.84 -40.04 22.36
CA LYS A 706 9.15 -40.99 21.30
C LYS A 706 10.66 -41.16 21.09
N LEU A 707 11.41 -40.06 21.08
CA LEU A 707 12.87 -40.07 20.93
C LEU A 707 13.56 -40.85 22.04
N GLU A 708 13.13 -40.68 23.30
CA GLU A 708 13.68 -41.42 24.44
C GLU A 708 13.42 -42.93 24.35
N ALA A 709 12.25 -43.33 23.86
CA ALA A 709 11.95 -44.74 23.60
C ALA A 709 12.87 -45.31 22.50
N LEU A 710 13.00 -44.59 21.37
CA LEU A 710 13.87 -44.99 20.26
C LEU A 710 15.35 -45.04 20.64
N LEU A 711 15.81 -44.15 21.53
CA LEU A 711 17.20 -44.13 22.03
C LEU A 711 17.50 -45.35 22.92
N THR A 712 16.49 -45.97 23.51
CA THR A 712 16.66 -47.24 24.23
C THR A 712 16.92 -48.40 23.26
N GLU A 713 16.36 -48.33 22.05
CA GLU A 713 16.53 -49.35 21.01
C GLU A 713 17.84 -49.16 20.21
N GLN A 714 18.15 -47.91 19.80
CA GLN A 714 19.33 -47.57 19.01
C GLN A 714 20.10 -46.37 19.61
N PRO A 715 20.84 -46.57 20.73
CA PRO A 715 21.51 -45.49 21.46
C PRO A 715 22.69 -44.84 20.71
N GLU A 716 23.21 -45.49 19.67
CA GLU A 716 24.36 -45.01 18.88
C GLU A 716 23.95 -44.49 17.48
N ASN A 717 22.65 -44.37 17.21
CA ASN A 717 22.16 -43.82 15.94
C ASN A 717 22.39 -42.29 15.92
N LEU A 718 23.25 -41.83 14.99
CA LEU A 718 23.68 -40.43 14.91
C LEU A 718 22.53 -39.47 14.61
N GLU A 719 21.63 -39.82 13.70
CA GLU A 719 20.51 -38.97 13.29
C GLU A 719 19.46 -38.84 14.41
N LEU A 720 19.23 -39.94 15.12
CA LEU A 720 18.39 -39.95 16.32
C LEU A 720 18.98 -39.09 17.44
N LEU A 721 20.28 -39.19 17.69
CA LEU A 721 20.99 -38.35 18.67
C LEU A 721 20.94 -36.87 18.30
N LYS A 722 21.13 -36.54 17.02
CA LYS A 722 20.99 -35.17 16.49
C LYS A 722 19.59 -34.61 16.73
N THR A 723 18.56 -35.37 16.36
CA THR A 723 17.15 -34.97 16.57
C THR A 723 16.79 -34.85 18.06
N ALA A 724 17.25 -35.76 18.92
CA ALA A 724 17.07 -35.65 20.36
C ALA A 724 17.80 -34.43 20.96
N GLY A 725 18.97 -34.10 20.40
CA GLY A 725 19.69 -32.87 20.72
C GLY A 725 18.90 -31.60 20.38
N ALA A 726 18.42 -31.49 19.15
CA ALA A 726 17.59 -30.38 18.69
C ALA A 726 16.31 -30.23 19.52
N ASN A 727 15.63 -31.33 19.82
CA ASN A 727 14.45 -31.33 20.69
C ASN A 727 14.76 -30.81 22.11
N ALA A 728 15.89 -31.23 22.70
CA ALA A 728 16.35 -30.75 24.00
C ALA A 728 16.72 -29.25 23.95
N PHE A 729 17.34 -28.78 22.87
CA PHE A 729 17.61 -27.35 22.65
C PHE A 729 16.31 -26.53 22.68
N TRP A 730 15.28 -26.92 21.92
CA TRP A 730 14.02 -26.17 21.87
C TRP A 730 13.25 -26.19 23.19
N LEU A 731 13.24 -27.32 23.91
CA LEU A 731 12.68 -27.38 25.27
C LEU A 731 13.45 -26.45 26.23
N GLY A 732 14.77 -26.38 26.10
CA GLY A 732 15.59 -25.42 26.84
C GLY A 732 15.28 -23.97 26.47
N GLN A 733 15.07 -23.67 25.19
CA GLN A 733 14.71 -22.34 24.70
C GLN A 733 13.37 -21.85 25.26
N LEU A 734 12.37 -22.74 25.37
CA LEU A 734 11.08 -22.42 25.98
C LEU A 734 11.20 -22.00 27.45
N GLU A 735 12.14 -22.57 28.21
CA GLU A 735 12.42 -22.16 29.59
C GLU A 735 13.32 -20.91 29.65
N TYR A 736 14.26 -20.80 28.72
CA TYR A 736 15.12 -19.62 28.56
C TYR A 736 14.27 -18.35 28.33
N ASP A 737 13.25 -18.42 27.48
CA ASP A 737 12.37 -17.29 27.18
C ASP A 737 11.52 -16.85 28.39
N LYS A 738 11.26 -17.77 29.33
CA LYS A 738 10.63 -17.46 30.63
C LYS A 738 11.63 -16.89 31.65
N SER A 739 12.90 -16.75 31.27
CA SER A 739 14.01 -16.43 32.17
C SER A 739 14.22 -17.44 33.29
N ASP A 740 13.77 -18.69 33.11
CA ASP A 740 14.06 -19.79 34.03
C ASP A 740 15.38 -20.45 33.64
N TRP A 741 16.46 -19.80 34.03
CA TRP A 741 17.82 -20.19 33.65
C TRP A 741 18.21 -21.58 34.17
N ASP A 742 17.66 -22.00 35.32
CA ASP A 742 17.97 -23.29 35.93
C ASP A 742 17.24 -24.44 35.21
N ALA A 743 15.97 -24.24 34.85
CA ALA A 743 15.23 -25.20 34.03
C ALA A 743 15.83 -25.31 32.62
N ALA A 744 16.16 -24.18 31.99
CA ALA A 744 16.83 -24.14 30.68
C ALA A 744 18.17 -24.90 30.70
N LYS A 745 18.94 -24.75 31.78
CA LYS A 745 20.23 -25.43 31.95
C LYS A 745 20.12 -26.95 31.83
N SER A 746 19.14 -27.55 32.50
CA SER A 746 18.93 -29.01 32.50
C SER A 746 18.73 -29.56 31.08
N TRP A 747 17.98 -28.83 30.26
CA TRP A 747 17.74 -29.17 28.86
C TRP A 747 18.99 -28.98 28.00
N TYR A 748 19.71 -27.87 28.16
CA TYR A 748 20.96 -27.63 27.43
C TYR A 748 22.08 -28.62 27.81
N GLU A 749 22.14 -29.06 29.07
CA GLU A 749 23.05 -30.14 29.50
C GLU A 749 22.66 -31.49 28.86
N SER A 750 21.36 -31.72 28.60
CA SER A 750 20.90 -32.90 27.85
C SER A 750 21.31 -32.81 26.38
N TYR A 751 21.16 -31.64 25.74
CA TYR A 751 21.65 -31.41 24.38
C TYR A 751 23.17 -31.62 24.27
N LEU A 752 23.94 -31.10 25.23
CA LEU A 752 25.38 -31.33 25.31
C LEU A 752 25.72 -32.82 25.40
N ARG A 753 24.99 -33.59 26.21
CA ARG A 753 25.23 -35.03 26.37
C ARG A 753 24.98 -35.83 25.09
N TYR A 754 23.90 -35.52 24.37
CA TYR A 754 23.62 -36.17 23.08
C TYR A 754 24.72 -35.83 22.06
N SER A 755 25.12 -34.56 21.98
CA SER A 755 26.17 -34.09 21.07
C SER A 755 27.55 -34.66 21.40
N GLN A 756 27.88 -34.79 22.69
CA GLN A 756 29.11 -35.47 23.15
C GLN A 756 29.10 -36.95 22.77
N THR A 757 27.94 -37.60 22.84
CA THR A 757 27.78 -39.01 22.44
C THR A 757 27.98 -39.14 20.93
N MET A 758 27.38 -38.24 20.14
CA MET A 758 27.56 -38.16 18.68
C MET A 758 29.04 -37.96 18.32
N TYR A 759 29.73 -37.02 18.97
CA TYR A 759 31.17 -36.78 18.77
C TYR A 759 32.04 -37.97 19.20
N ARG A 760 31.69 -38.68 20.27
CA ARG A 760 32.41 -39.89 20.71
C ARG A 760 32.31 -41.01 19.67
N ILE A 761 31.13 -41.20 19.07
CA ILE A 761 30.88 -42.22 18.05
C ILE A 761 31.58 -41.85 16.73
N ALA A 762 31.47 -40.59 16.33
CA ALA A 762 31.96 -40.10 15.04
C ALA A 762 32.80 -38.81 15.19
N PRO A 763 34.01 -38.87 15.80
CA PRO A 763 34.80 -37.67 16.10
C PRO A 763 35.36 -36.96 14.86
N ASN A 764 35.33 -37.65 13.72
CA ASN A 764 35.77 -37.11 12.43
C ASN A 764 34.63 -36.59 11.56
N ASP A 765 33.38 -36.85 11.96
CA ASP A 765 32.19 -36.39 11.26
C ASP A 765 31.98 -34.88 11.50
N THR A 766 31.58 -34.17 10.44
CA THR A 766 31.46 -32.70 10.52
C THR A 766 30.21 -32.30 11.27
N ASP A 767 29.11 -33.03 11.12
CA ASP A 767 27.86 -32.75 11.84
C ASP A 767 28.05 -32.97 13.34
N ALA A 768 28.72 -34.06 13.74
CA ALA A 768 29.03 -34.32 15.15
C ALA A 768 29.90 -33.23 15.78
N LEU A 769 30.86 -32.67 15.03
CA LEU A 769 31.66 -31.53 15.46
C LEU A 769 30.80 -30.26 15.62
N MET A 770 29.90 -30.01 14.67
CA MET A 770 29.05 -28.82 14.66
C MET A 770 27.99 -28.87 15.76
N GLU A 771 27.27 -29.97 15.94
CA GLU A 771 26.29 -30.14 17.02
C GLU A 771 26.92 -29.97 18.40
N LEU A 772 28.10 -30.54 18.63
CA LEU A 772 28.82 -30.33 19.89
C LEU A 772 29.23 -28.86 20.06
N SER A 773 29.66 -28.19 18.98
CA SER A 773 29.99 -26.77 19.02
C SER A 773 28.77 -25.90 19.33
N TYR A 774 27.59 -26.24 18.80
CA TYR A 774 26.34 -25.53 19.06
C TYR A 774 25.91 -25.72 20.51
N ALA A 775 25.99 -26.93 21.05
CA ALA A 775 25.67 -27.20 22.47
C ALA A 775 26.55 -26.38 23.44
N HIS A 776 27.85 -26.27 23.16
CA HIS A 776 28.74 -25.38 23.92
C HIS A 776 28.35 -23.90 23.75
N ASN A 777 28.02 -23.45 22.54
CA ASN A 777 27.59 -22.09 22.29
C ASN A 777 26.30 -21.75 23.07
N THR A 778 25.35 -22.69 23.13
CA THR A 778 24.08 -22.57 23.88
C THR A 778 24.30 -22.48 25.40
N LEU A 779 25.21 -23.28 25.97
CA LEU A 779 25.57 -23.13 27.39
C LEU A 779 26.29 -21.81 27.66
N GLY A 780 27.12 -21.37 26.72
CA GLY A 780 27.78 -20.07 26.76
C GLY A 780 26.77 -18.92 26.83
N SER A 781 25.73 -18.93 25.98
CA SER A 781 24.68 -17.90 26.00
C SER A 781 23.87 -17.93 27.29
N LEU A 782 23.57 -19.10 27.85
CA LEU A 782 22.94 -19.21 29.17
C LEU A 782 23.81 -18.60 30.28
N TYR A 783 25.12 -18.84 30.26
CA TYR A 783 26.04 -18.24 31.22
C TYR A 783 26.19 -16.72 31.06
N MET A 784 25.95 -16.16 29.87
CA MET A 784 25.86 -14.71 29.69
C MET A 784 24.68 -14.13 30.49
N GLU A 785 23.51 -14.74 30.43
CA GLU A 785 22.33 -14.29 31.20
C GLU A 785 22.51 -14.48 32.71
N GLN A 786 23.16 -15.57 33.12
CA GLN A 786 23.55 -15.79 34.52
C GLN A 786 24.69 -14.86 34.98
N GLN A 787 25.21 -14.00 34.10
CA GLN A 787 26.33 -13.08 34.35
C GLN A 787 27.63 -13.79 34.77
N LYS A 788 27.79 -15.05 34.35
CA LYS A 788 28.98 -15.88 34.53
C LYS A 788 29.90 -15.76 33.31
N PHE A 789 30.34 -14.53 33.01
CA PHE A 789 31.02 -14.20 31.75
C PHE A 789 32.32 -14.98 31.51
N LYS A 790 33.02 -15.39 32.57
CA LYS A 790 34.22 -16.24 32.45
C LYS A 790 33.90 -17.65 32.00
N ASP A 791 32.84 -18.23 32.57
CA ASP A 791 32.38 -19.58 32.21
C ASP A 791 31.81 -19.55 30.79
N ALA A 792 31.00 -18.53 30.46
CA ALA A 792 30.50 -18.27 29.11
C ALA A 792 31.63 -18.23 28.08
N ARG A 793 32.69 -17.46 28.36
CA ARG A 793 33.88 -17.39 27.49
C ARG A 793 34.57 -18.74 27.35
N GLY A 794 34.60 -19.56 28.40
CA GLY A 794 35.14 -20.92 28.35
C GLY A 794 34.37 -21.79 27.35
N GLU A 795 33.05 -21.79 27.46
CA GLU A 795 32.16 -22.55 26.55
C GLU A 795 32.29 -22.06 25.10
N PHE A 796 32.29 -20.74 24.86
CA PHE A 796 32.47 -20.19 23.51
C PHE A 796 33.84 -20.51 22.91
N LYS A 797 34.90 -20.60 23.73
CA LYS A 797 36.23 -21.01 23.26
C LYS A 797 36.27 -22.48 22.84
N GLU A 798 35.56 -23.35 23.56
CA GLU A 798 35.46 -24.76 23.17
C GLU A 798 34.62 -24.92 21.89
N SER A 799 33.51 -24.18 21.77
CA SER A 799 32.74 -24.08 20.53
C SER A 799 33.62 -23.62 19.35
N LEU A 800 34.40 -22.55 19.54
CA LEU A 800 35.32 -22.04 18.52
C LEU A 800 36.37 -23.08 18.11
N ARG A 801 36.93 -23.82 19.08
CA ARG A 801 37.90 -24.89 18.81
C ARG A 801 37.31 -25.95 17.90
N LEU A 802 36.09 -26.39 18.17
CA LEU A 802 35.36 -27.39 17.38
C LEU A 802 35.02 -26.88 15.97
N LYS A 803 34.50 -25.65 15.85
CA LYS A 803 34.21 -25.02 14.54
C LYS A 803 35.48 -24.84 13.70
N LEU A 804 36.61 -24.48 14.30
CA LEU A 804 37.89 -24.41 13.60
C LEU A 804 38.37 -25.77 13.09
N LEU A 805 38.11 -26.86 13.82
CA LEU A 805 38.38 -28.23 13.32
C LEU A 805 37.48 -28.58 12.13
N ALA A 806 36.20 -28.18 12.17
CA ALA A 806 35.29 -28.35 11.03
C ALA A 806 35.76 -27.54 9.80
N VAL A 807 36.18 -26.28 9.97
CA VAL A 807 36.76 -25.45 8.90
C VAL A 807 38.03 -26.07 8.33
N GLN A 808 38.91 -26.65 9.15
CA GLN A 808 40.10 -27.34 8.65
C GLN A 808 39.77 -28.52 7.73
N LYS A 809 38.66 -29.23 8.02
CA LYS A 809 38.18 -30.33 7.17
C LYS A 809 37.51 -29.82 5.90
N GLN A 810 36.81 -28.69 5.97
CA GLN A 810 36.07 -28.09 4.86
C GLN A 810 36.42 -26.61 4.67
N PRO A 811 37.65 -26.26 4.24
CA PRO A 811 38.13 -24.88 4.23
C PRO A 811 37.39 -23.99 3.24
N GLN A 812 36.76 -24.57 2.22
CA GLN A 812 35.97 -23.83 1.22
C GLN A 812 34.52 -23.59 1.65
N ASN A 813 34.08 -24.15 2.78
CA ASN A 813 32.72 -23.98 3.26
C ASN A 813 32.55 -22.62 3.97
N ILE A 814 32.00 -21.65 3.24
CA ILE A 814 31.78 -20.28 3.73
C ILE A 814 30.89 -20.26 4.97
N LEU A 815 29.86 -21.11 5.05
CA LEU A 815 28.95 -21.12 6.20
C LEU A 815 29.69 -21.49 7.48
N LEU A 816 30.61 -22.47 7.44
CA LEU A 816 31.45 -22.80 8.59
C LEU A 816 32.38 -21.65 9.00
N GLN A 817 32.86 -20.86 8.04
CA GLN A 817 33.66 -19.69 8.35
C GLN A 817 32.82 -18.56 8.98
N VAL A 818 31.57 -18.37 8.53
CA VAL A 818 30.66 -17.41 9.16
C VAL A 818 30.27 -17.86 10.57
N GLU A 819 30.08 -19.16 10.80
CA GLU A 819 29.84 -19.74 12.12
C GLU A 819 30.99 -19.52 13.10
N VAL A 820 32.23 -19.57 12.62
CA VAL A 820 33.42 -19.16 13.40
C VAL A 820 33.34 -17.68 13.78
N ALA A 821 32.90 -16.82 12.85
CA ALA A 821 32.78 -15.41 13.09
C ALA A 821 31.67 -15.06 14.09
N ASP A 822 30.55 -15.77 14.06
CA ASP A 822 29.48 -15.63 15.04
C ASP A 822 29.98 -15.97 16.45
N THR A 823 30.63 -17.13 16.62
CA THR A 823 31.19 -17.53 17.92
C THR A 823 32.27 -16.57 18.43
N ARG A 824 33.11 -16.00 17.55
CA ARG A 824 34.05 -14.94 17.96
C ARG A 824 33.34 -13.69 18.49
N SER A 825 32.18 -13.34 17.94
CA SER A 825 31.37 -12.22 18.41
C SER A 825 30.78 -12.47 19.81
N TRP A 826 30.44 -13.73 20.11
CA TRP A 826 30.05 -14.14 21.46
C TRP A 826 31.21 -14.06 22.46
N ILE A 827 32.41 -14.50 22.07
CA ILE A 827 33.63 -14.32 22.87
C ILE A 827 33.88 -12.85 23.16
N ALA A 828 33.82 -11.99 22.14
CA ALA A 828 33.99 -10.55 22.28
C ALA A 828 32.94 -9.94 23.23
N SER A 829 31.70 -10.43 23.21
CA SER A 829 30.62 -9.99 24.11
C SER A 829 30.85 -10.42 25.57
N ALA A 830 31.39 -11.62 25.78
CA ALA A 830 31.79 -12.11 27.10
C ALA A 830 33.00 -11.33 27.65
N GLU A 831 34.00 -11.05 26.80
CA GLU A 831 35.16 -10.21 27.12
C GLU A 831 34.71 -8.80 27.53
N LEU A 832 33.84 -8.18 26.72
CA LEU A 832 33.28 -6.87 27.00
C LEU A 832 32.54 -6.84 28.34
N SER A 833 31.63 -7.80 28.58
CA SER A 833 30.85 -7.89 29.82
C SER A 833 31.72 -8.17 31.06
N ASN A 834 32.87 -8.84 30.88
CA ASN A 834 33.87 -9.06 31.92
C ASN A 834 34.84 -7.86 32.10
N GLY A 835 34.62 -6.74 31.40
CA GLY A 835 35.45 -5.53 31.51
C GLY A 835 36.77 -5.58 30.74
N GLU A 836 36.88 -6.43 29.72
CA GLU A 836 38.05 -6.60 28.85
C GLU A 836 37.76 -5.96 27.49
N LEU A 837 37.55 -4.64 27.48
CA LEU A 837 37.15 -3.89 26.28
C LEU A 837 38.19 -3.98 25.17
N GLN A 838 39.49 -3.87 25.47
CA GLN A 838 40.52 -3.95 24.42
C GLN A 838 40.58 -5.33 23.77
N ALA A 839 40.43 -6.41 24.55
CA ALA A 839 40.35 -7.76 24.02
C ALA A 839 39.14 -7.93 23.08
N SER A 840 37.98 -7.38 23.47
CA SER A 840 36.78 -7.36 22.63
C SER A 840 37.00 -6.63 21.29
N ILE A 841 37.67 -5.48 21.31
CA ILE A 841 38.04 -4.72 20.10
C ILE A 841 38.94 -5.57 19.20
N GLU A 842 40.00 -6.16 19.76
CA GLU A 842 40.94 -7.01 19.02
C GLU A 842 40.23 -8.22 18.38
N THR A 843 39.33 -8.88 19.14
CA THR A 843 38.53 -10.00 18.64
C THR A 843 37.64 -9.58 17.47
N HIS A 844 36.96 -8.43 17.55
CA HIS A 844 36.13 -7.93 16.45
C HIS A 844 36.94 -7.50 15.23
N ILE A 845 38.13 -6.91 15.40
CA ILE A 845 39.02 -6.57 14.28
C ILE A 845 39.46 -7.85 13.56
N ALA A 846 39.95 -8.84 14.30
CA ALA A 846 40.35 -10.13 13.73
C ALA A 846 39.17 -10.86 13.05
N ASN A 847 37.94 -10.63 13.53
CA ASN A 847 36.74 -11.15 12.90
C ASN A 847 36.43 -10.45 11.57
N LEU A 848 36.51 -9.12 11.54
CA LEU A 848 36.29 -8.34 10.32
C LEU A 848 37.36 -8.63 9.26
N ASP A 849 38.63 -8.72 9.63
CA ASP A 849 39.72 -9.06 8.71
C ASP A 849 39.48 -10.42 8.03
N MET A 850 38.99 -11.40 8.79
CA MET A 850 38.61 -12.71 8.26
C MET A 850 37.41 -12.60 7.31
N LEU A 851 36.35 -11.91 7.72
CA LEU A 851 35.11 -11.79 6.94
C LEU A 851 35.30 -10.99 5.64
N GLU A 852 36.07 -9.90 5.68
CA GLU A 852 36.39 -9.08 4.50
C GLU A 852 37.26 -9.86 3.50
N SER A 853 38.06 -10.82 3.96
CA SER A 853 38.89 -11.68 3.07
C SER A 853 38.09 -12.73 2.27
N LEU A 854 36.80 -12.94 2.57
CA LEU A 854 35.96 -13.94 1.93
C LEU A 854 35.34 -13.46 0.59
N GLU A 855 36.11 -12.74 -0.24
CA GLU A 855 35.74 -11.95 -1.44
C GLU A 855 34.74 -12.57 -2.45
N PHE A 856 34.39 -13.85 -2.36
CA PHE A 856 33.68 -14.60 -3.41
C PHE A 856 32.14 -14.64 -3.35
N ASN A 857 31.47 -14.01 -2.38
CA ASN A 857 29.99 -14.07 -2.32
C ASN A 857 29.36 -12.87 -1.60
N GLN A 858 29.46 -11.68 -2.20
CA GLN A 858 28.74 -10.47 -1.74
C GLN A 858 27.21 -10.63 -1.72
N ASN A 859 26.64 -11.74 -2.18
CA ASN A 859 25.20 -12.03 -2.17
C ASN A 859 24.74 -12.95 -1.02
N ASN A 860 25.62 -13.36 -0.09
CA ASN A 860 25.20 -14.16 1.07
C ASN A 860 24.67 -13.24 2.19
N ALA A 861 23.36 -13.26 2.41
CA ALA A 861 22.70 -12.42 3.41
C ALA A 861 23.15 -12.70 4.85
N TYR A 862 23.51 -13.94 5.18
CA TYR A 862 24.00 -14.30 6.52
C TYR A 862 25.40 -13.72 6.79
N LEU A 863 26.31 -13.81 5.81
CA LEU A 863 27.63 -13.16 5.87
C LEU A 863 27.50 -11.64 6.01
N GLN A 864 26.67 -11.00 5.19
CA GLN A 864 26.44 -9.56 5.24
C GLN A 864 25.90 -9.11 6.60
N LYS A 865 24.97 -9.88 7.19
CA LYS A 865 24.43 -9.61 8.54
C LYS A 865 25.56 -9.59 9.58
N ILE A 866 26.40 -10.61 9.61
CA ILE A 866 27.50 -10.71 10.60
C ILE A 866 28.54 -9.59 10.40
N LEU A 867 28.84 -9.24 9.14
CA LEU A 867 29.72 -8.12 8.81
C LEU A 867 29.16 -6.78 9.29
N ALA A 868 27.86 -6.53 9.09
CA ALA A 868 27.19 -5.33 9.55
C ALA A 868 27.16 -5.23 11.08
N LEU A 869 26.80 -6.32 11.78
CA LEU A 869 26.74 -6.35 13.24
C LEU A 869 28.13 -6.16 13.86
N SER A 870 29.16 -6.81 13.31
CA SER A 870 30.55 -6.65 13.78
C SER A 870 31.02 -5.19 13.65
N ASN A 871 30.70 -4.52 12.53
CA ASN A 871 30.99 -3.10 12.35
C ASN A 871 30.22 -2.21 13.35
N HIS A 872 28.94 -2.52 13.64
CA HIS A 872 28.15 -1.79 14.63
C HIS A 872 28.73 -1.95 16.06
N PHE A 873 29.07 -3.17 16.48
CA PHE A 873 29.72 -3.41 17.77
C PHE A 873 31.04 -2.65 17.89
N LEU A 874 31.90 -2.75 16.87
CA LEU A 874 33.18 -2.06 16.85
C LEU A 874 33.02 -0.54 16.91
N SER A 875 32.00 0.02 16.25
CA SER A 875 31.67 1.44 16.32
C SER A 875 31.38 1.89 17.76
N ARG A 876 30.54 1.15 18.49
CA ARG A 876 30.23 1.44 19.90
C ARG A 876 31.46 1.36 20.80
N GLN A 877 32.32 0.38 20.57
CA GLN A 877 33.53 0.20 21.37
C GLN A 877 34.59 1.28 21.07
N TYR A 878 34.75 1.68 19.81
CA TYR A 878 35.60 2.82 19.45
C TYR A 878 35.12 4.12 20.08
N LEU A 879 33.80 4.32 20.17
CA LEU A 879 33.25 5.47 20.86
C LEU A 879 33.63 5.49 22.36
N ALA A 880 33.55 4.33 23.03
CA ALA A 880 33.90 4.20 24.45
C ALA A 880 35.38 4.54 24.75
N VAL A 881 36.28 4.37 23.78
CA VAL A 881 37.70 4.71 23.91
C VAL A 881 38.08 6.04 23.25
N GLY A 882 37.09 6.86 22.86
CA GLY A 882 37.30 8.19 22.28
C GLY A 882 37.76 8.22 20.82
N LYS A 883 37.73 7.09 20.11
CA LYS A 883 38.12 6.97 18.69
C LYS A 883 36.96 7.35 17.76
N HIS A 884 36.54 8.63 17.82
CA HIS A 884 35.33 9.11 17.15
C HIS A 884 35.31 8.86 15.63
N ASN A 885 36.40 9.15 14.90
CA ASN A 885 36.43 8.94 13.44
C ASN A 885 36.26 7.47 13.07
N GLN A 886 37.01 6.57 13.72
CA GLN A 886 36.91 5.12 13.48
C GLN A 886 35.51 4.60 13.83
N ALA A 887 34.91 5.14 14.89
CA ALA A 887 33.55 4.80 15.26
C ALA A 887 32.54 5.22 14.17
N ARG A 888 32.68 6.42 13.59
CA ARG A 888 31.83 6.87 12.48
C ARG A 888 32.01 6.00 11.24
N ASP A 889 33.25 5.70 10.86
CA ASP A 889 33.57 4.89 9.68
C ASP A 889 32.94 3.50 9.78
N SER A 890 33.08 2.84 10.94
CA SER A 890 32.43 1.54 11.19
C SER A 890 30.89 1.63 11.19
N ALA A 891 30.30 2.71 11.72
CA ALA A 891 28.85 2.91 11.66
C ALA A 891 28.35 3.07 10.22
N VAL A 892 29.07 3.84 9.39
CA VAL A 892 28.73 4.04 7.96
C VAL A 892 28.86 2.73 7.18
N LYS A 893 29.93 1.95 7.41
CA LYS A 893 30.07 0.61 6.82
C LYS A 893 28.87 -0.27 7.14
N SER A 894 28.48 -0.34 8.43
CA SER A 894 27.32 -1.11 8.88
C SER A 894 26.01 -0.63 8.22
N TYR A 895 25.83 0.70 8.11
CA TYR A 895 24.64 1.31 7.52
C TYR A 895 24.47 0.95 6.05
N ASN A 896 25.54 1.05 5.27
CA ASN A 896 25.50 0.73 3.85
C ASN A 896 25.16 -0.75 3.62
N ILE A 897 25.72 -1.65 4.43
CA ILE A 897 25.41 -3.09 4.35
C ILE A 897 23.93 -3.33 4.69
N LEU A 898 23.45 -2.85 5.85
CA LEU A 898 22.05 -3.07 6.26
C LEU A 898 21.04 -2.41 5.31
N LEU A 899 21.35 -1.24 4.77
CA LEU A 899 20.51 -0.58 3.77
C LEU A 899 20.37 -1.46 2.52
N SER A 900 21.49 -1.96 1.99
CA SER A 900 21.47 -2.85 0.82
C SER A 900 20.67 -4.14 1.07
N MET A 901 20.75 -4.70 2.28
CA MET A 901 19.98 -5.89 2.65
C MET A 901 18.47 -5.62 2.70
N VAL A 902 18.06 -4.50 3.30
CA VAL A 902 16.65 -4.09 3.37
C VAL A 902 16.09 -3.73 1.99
N GLU A 903 16.89 -3.18 1.09
CA GLU A 903 16.48 -2.93 -0.30
C GLU A 903 16.20 -4.23 -1.07
N VAL A 904 16.95 -5.31 -0.79
CA VAL A 904 16.75 -6.63 -1.41
C VAL A 904 15.49 -7.33 -0.89
N ASP A 905 15.23 -7.28 0.41
CA ASP A 905 13.99 -7.80 1.00
C ASP A 905 13.35 -6.76 1.94
N PRO A 906 12.52 -5.85 1.40
CA PRO A 906 11.83 -4.85 2.20
C PRO A 906 10.79 -5.43 3.16
N SER A 907 10.46 -6.73 3.08
CA SER A 907 9.51 -7.38 4.00
C SER A 907 10.19 -7.96 5.25
N ASN A 908 11.52 -8.05 5.26
CA ASN A 908 12.29 -8.63 6.36
C ASN A 908 12.34 -7.72 7.59
N LYS A 909 11.41 -7.94 8.53
CA LYS A 909 11.30 -7.16 9.77
C LYS A 909 12.57 -7.18 10.62
N MET A 910 13.33 -8.28 10.63
CA MET A 910 14.58 -8.37 11.40
C MET A 910 15.61 -7.38 10.87
N TRP A 911 15.80 -7.31 9.54
CA TRP A 911 16.77 -6.38 8.93
C TRP A 911 16.35 -4.92 9.09
N GLN A 912 15.05 -4.62 8.95
CA GLN A 912 14.52 -3.29 9.23
C GLN A 912 14.80 -2.85 10.68
N THR A 913 14.60 -3.77 11.63
CA THR A 913 14.84 -3.52 13.07
C THR A 913 16.30 -3.18 13.34
N GLU A 914 17.25 -3.94 12.76
CA GLU A 914 18.68 -3.68 12.92
C GLU A 914 19.12 -2.37 12.25
N LEU A 915 18.57 -2.05 11.08
CA LEU A 915 18.80 -0.77 10.41
C LEU A 915 18.27 0.40 11.26
N LEU A 916 17.09 0.27 11.85
CA LEU A 916 16.51 1.30 12.72
C LEU A 916 17.35 1.52 13.99
N LYS A 917 17.77 0.45 14.67
CA LYS A 917 18.70 0.53 15.81
C LYS A 917 19.99 1.26 15.44
N LEU A 918 20.56 0.96 14.27
CA LEU A 918 21.76 1.63 13.78
C LEU A 918 21.50 3.10 13.47
N LYS A 919 20.42 3.46 12.78
CA LYS A 919 20.04 4.87 12.52
C LYS A 919 19.90 5.66 13.83
N LEU A 920 19.25 5.07 14.84
CA LEU A 920 19.13 5.66 16.17
C LEU A 920 20.51 5.85 16.82
N PHE A 921 21.40 4.87 16.74
CA PHE A 921 22.78 5.00 17.23
C PHE A 921 23.59 6.05 16.44
N MET A 922 23.38 6.16 15.13
CA MET A 922 24.03 7.16 14.28
C MET A 922 23.65 8.59 14.67
N LEU A 923 22.40 8.81 15.12
CA LEU A 923 21.95 10.08 15.69
C LEU A 923 22.78 10.50 16.92
N TYR A 924 23.27 9.53 17.69
CA TYR A 924 24.12 9.77 18.87
C TYR A 924 25.58 10.12 18.51
N ILE A 925 26.17 9.50 17.47
CA ILE A 925 27.62 9.56 17.20
C ILE A 925 28.08 10.58 16.13
N LEU A 926 27.21 10.95 15.19
CA LEU A 926 27.55 11.82 14.05
C LEU A 926 27.50 13.37 14.23
N PRO A 927 27.42 14.00 15.44
CA PRO A 927 27.41 15.47 15.48
C PRO A 927 28.81 16.08 15.29
N HIS A 928 28.92 16.92 14.24
CA HIS A 928 30.00 17.82 13.80
C HIS A 928 31.03 17.27 12.80
N ASP A 929 30.78 17.62 11.53
CA ASP A 929 31.81 18.09 10.60
C ASP A 929 31.37 19.49 10.12
N ASP A 930 32.31 20.44 10.03
CA ASP A 930 32.08 21.88 9.80
C ASP A 930 31.49 22.24 8.42
N SER A 931 30.93 21.26 7.70
CA SER A 931 30.30 21.41 6.39
C SER A 931 28.87 20.85 6.31
N GLY A 932 28.27 20.41 7.43
CA GLY A 932 27.23 19.37 7.42
C GLY A 932 25.85 19.68 8.05
N GLU A 933 25.51 20.93 8.37
CA GLU A 933 24.24 21.29 9.03
C GLU A 933 22.98 20.78 8.30
N ILE A 934 23.06 20.57 6.98
CA ILE A 934 21.93 20.26 6.09
C ILE A 934 21.61 18.74 6.00
N LYS A 935 22.52 17.82 6.40
CA LYS A 935 22.28 16.36 6.30
C LYS A 935 21.71 15.72 7.58
N LEU A 936 21.92 16.33 8.75
CA LEU A 936 21.56 15.77 10.05
C LEU A 936 20.12 16.09 10.49
N THR A 937 19.62 17.29 10.16
CA THR A 937 18.20 17.63 10.22
C THR A 937 17.36 16.62 9.43
N ASN A 938 17.86 16.15 8.29
CA ASN A 938 17.19 15.12 7.48
C ASN A 938 17.12 13.75 8.19
N LEU A 939 18.16 13.31 8.92
CA LEU A 939 18.12 12.02 9.63
C LEU A 939 17.19 12.08 10.84
N HIS A 940 17.27 13.15 11.65
CA HIS A 940 16.37 13.34 12.80
C HIS A 940 14.91 13.41 12.32
N SER A 941 14.59 14.27 11.35
CA SER A 941 13.23 14.40 10.82
C SER A 941 12.75 13.14 10.08
N SER A 942 13.64 12.40 9.41
CA SER A 942 13.32 11.09 8.82
C SER A 942 12.93 10.08 9.89
N LEU A 943 13.69 9.98 10.99
CA LEU A 943 13.40 9.06 12.08
C LEU A 943 12.12 9.46 12.82
N GLU A 944 11.91 10.76 13.03
CA GLU A 944 10.68 11.30 13.61
C GLU A 944 9.45 10.91 12.78
N LEU A 945 9.54 11.06 11.45
CA LEU A 945 8.48 10.66 10.53
C LEU A 945 8.29 9.13 10.46
N GLU A 946 9.38 8.37 10.50
CA GLU A 946 9.37 6.90 10.47
C GLU A 946 8.69 6.33 11.72
N LEU A 947 8.98 6.91 12.90
CA LEU A 947 8.37 6.53 14.17
C LEU A 947 6.93 7.06 14.33
N SER A 948 6.59 8.23 13.78
CA SER A 948 5.24 8.79 13.87
C SER A 948 4.21 8.05 13.01
N LYS A 949 4.65 7.33 11.96
CA LYS A 949 3.76 6.57 11.07
C LYS A 949 3.16 5.32 11.73
N GLN A 950 3.72 4.85 12.85
CA GLN A 950 3.28 3.62 13.53
C GLN A 950 2.51 3.90 14.84
N SER A 951 2.07 5.13 15.08
CA SER A 951 1.53 5.58 16.37
C SER A 951 0.02 5.28 16.55
N ASP A 952 -0.33 4.05 16.92
CA ASP A 952 -1.46 3.81 17.83
C ASP A 952 -0.89 3.65 19.26
N PRO A 953 -0.96 4.69 20.12
CA PRO A 953 -0.35 4.68 21.46
C PRO A 953 -0.86 3.57 22.38
N LEU A 954 -2.03 2.99 22.09
CA LEU A 954 -2.70 1.95 22.88
C LEU A 954 -2.26 0.52 22.49
N LYS A 955 -1.46 0.35 21.43
CA LYS A 955 -1.05 -0.98 20.90
C LYS A 955 0.45 -1.12 20.62
N LEU A 956 1.29 -0.24 21.18
CA LEU A 956 2.74 -0.30 20.95
C LEU A 956 3.37 -1.51 21.64
N SER A 957 4.13 -2.31 20.90
CA SER A 957 4.94 -3.40 21.46
C SER A 957 6.05 -2.83 22.36
N PRO A 958 6.54 -3.59 23.36
CA PRO A 958 7.67 -3.16 24.21
C PRO A 958 8.90 -2.74 23.39
N GLN A 959 9.20 -3.48 22.33
CA GLN A 959 10.31 -3.18 21.41
C GLN A 959 10.14 -1.83 20.69
N PHE A 960 8.92 -1.47 20.30
CA PHE A 960 8.70 -0.17 19.65
C PHE A 960 8.80 0.99 20.64
N ARG A 961 8.33 0.80 21.89
CA ARG A 961 8.54 1.77 22.98
C ARG A 961 10.03 1.99 23.25
N GLU A 962 10.84 0.92 23.20
CA GLU A 962 12.30 1.04 23.34
C GLU A 962 12.91 1.94 22.25
N PHE A 963 12.45 1.84 20.99
CA PHE A 963 12.92 2.72 19.91
C PHE A 963 12.54 4.19 20.13
N ILE A 964 11.35 4.45 20.67
CA ILE A 964 10.92 5.80 21.05
C ILE A 964 11.83 6.35 22.15
N VAL A 965 12.12 5.55 23.19
CA VAL A 965 13.04 5.94 24.27
C VAL A 965 14.43 6.26 23.72
N LEU A 966 14.98 5.40 22.86
CA LEU A 966 16.28 5.60 22.23
C LEU A 966 16.32 6.86 21.34
N PHE A 967 15.26 7.11 20.56
CA PHE A 967 15.14 8.32 19.74
C PHE A 967 15.19 9.56 20.62
N HIS A 968 14.30 9.67 21.61
CA HIS A 968 14.25 10.85 22.47
C HIS A 968 15.52 11.02 23.31
N ARG A 969 16.11 9.94 23.83
CA ARG A 969 17.41 9.99 24.53
C ARG A 969 18.51 10.57 23.61
N ASN A 970 18.59 10.10 22.37
CA ASN A 970 19.62 10.54 21.43
C ASN A 970 19.39 11.96 20.93
N SER A 971 18.13 12.36 20.70
CA SER A 971 17.76 13.74 20.38
C SER A 971 18.09 14.70 21.53
N ALA A 972 17.81 14.31 22.78
CA ALA A 972 18.19 15.10 23.94
C ALA A 972 19.71 15.32 23.99
N TYR A 973 20.49 14.25 23.83
CA TYR A 973 21.95 14.35 23.75
C TYR A 973 22.44 15.27 22.62
N LEU A 974 21.84 15.15 21.42
CA LEU A 974 22.14 16.00 20.27
C LEU A 974 21.88 17.49 20.58
N TYR A 975 20.73 17.80 21.18
CA TYR A 975 20.37 19.17 21.55
C TYR A 975 21.27 19.74 22.64
N GLN A 976 21.72 18.94 23.62
CA GLN A 976 22.70 19.38 24.62
C GLN A 976 24.03 19.77 23.98
N ARG A 977 24.51 18.98 23.01
CA ARG A 977 25.75 19.32 22.28
C ARG A 977 25.64 20.62 21.48
N ALA A 978 24.44 20.95 21.01
CA ALA A 978 24.12 22.22 20.36
C ALA A 978 23.75 23.35 21.34
N SER A 979 23.88 23.12 22.66
CA SER A 979 23.47 24.06 23.72
C SER A 979 21.99 24.48 23.68
N LEU A 980 21.12 23.64 23.11
CA LEU A 980 19.67 23.85 23.01
C LEU A 980 18.94 23.16 24.18
N TRP A 981 19.21 23.65 25.40
CA TRP A 981 18.78 23.01 26.66
C TRP A 981 17.26 22.81 26.80
N GLN A 982 16.45 23.78 26.38
CA GLN A 982 14.98 23.67 26.46
C GLN A 982 14.43 22.55 25.56
N LYS A 983 14.99 22.38 24.35
CA LYS A 983 14.62 21.27 23.46
C LYS A 983 15.09 19.93 24.04
N SER A 984 16.28 19.89 24.64
CA SER A 984 16.74 18.70 25.34
C SER A 984 15.79 18.28 26.46
N MET A 985 15.29 19.23 27.26
CA MET A 985 14.38 18.95 28.37
C MET A 985 13.09 18.27 27.91
N VAL A 986 12.48 18.76 26.82
CA VAL A 986 11.27 18.15 26.23
C VAL A 986 11.51 16.69 25.83
N HIS A 987 12.63 16.40 25.17
CA HIS A 987 12.96 15.02 24.78
C HIS A 987 13.27 14.13 26.01
N ILE A 988 13.88 14.67 27.07
CA ILE A 988 14.10 13.94 28.33
C ILE A 988 12.76 13.54 28.97
N GLU A 989 11.79 14.46 29.04
CA GLU A 989 10.46 14.17 29.59
C GLU A 989 9.74 13.06 28.82
N LEU A 990 9.80 13.10 27.48
CA LEU A 990 9.21 12.08 26.62
C LEU A 990 9.90 10.72 26.80
N ALA A 991 11.23 10.69 26.88
CA ALA A 991 11.99 9.46 27.12
C ALA A 991 11.68 8.86 28.51
N ASN A 992 11.59 9.71 29.55
CA ASN A 992 11.29 9.30 30.92
C ASN A 992 9.89 8.67 31.04
N LYS A 993 8.90 9.23 30.35
CA LYS A 993 7.55 8.69 30.32
C LYS A 993 7.53 7.25 29.78
N GLU A 994 8.15 7.03 28.63
CA GLU A 994 8.11 5.72 27.96
C GLU A 994 8.98 4.67 28.66
N VAL A 995 10.18 5.04 29.16
CA VAL A 995 11.01 4.10 29.92
C VAL A 995 10.40 3.73 31.26
N GLY A 996 9.65 4.63 31.90
CA GLY A 996 8.90 4.35 33.12
C GLY A 996 7.84 3.27 32.93
N LEU A 997 7.13 3.28 31.79
CA LEU A 997 6.19 2.22 31.43
C LEU A 997 6.90 0.87 31.24
N LEU A 998 8.02 0.86 30.49
CA LEU A 998 8.82 -0.34 30.28
C LEU A 998 9.38 -0.93 31.59
N MET A 999 9.81 -0.08 32.53
CA MET A 999 10.30 -0.53 33.83
C MET A 999 9.19 -1.07 34.73
N ASN A 1000 7.97 -0.56 34.61
CA ASN A 1000 6.81 -1.10 35.33
C ASN A 1000 6.41 -2.48 34.80
N ASP A 1001 6.41 -2.65 33.49
CA ASP A 1001 6.05 -3.92 32.84
C ASP A 1001 7.16 -4.97 33.01
N PHE A 1002 8.43 -4.54 33.02
CA PHE A 1002 9.61 -5.41 33.08
C PHE A 1002 10.61 -4.96 34.16
N PRO A 1003 10.28 -5.08 35.46
CA PRO A 1003 11.08 -4.53 36.56
C PRO A 1003 12.47 -5.17 36.73
N ASN A 1004 12.69 -6.35 36.13
CA ASN A 1004 13.95 -7.09 36.19
C ASN A 1004 14.83 -6.87 34.95
N ALA A 1005 14.33 -6.22 33.89
CA ALA A 1005 15.10 -5.99 32.67
C ALA A 1005 16.23 -4.98 32.92
N LEU A 1006 17.48 -5.44 32.79
CA LEU A 1006 18.67 -4.59 33.01
C LEU A 1006 18.79 -3.47 31.97
N GLU A 1007 18.29 -3.70 30.75
CA GLU A 1007 18.31 -2.74 29.65
C GLU A 1007 17.57 -1.44 29.99
N TYR A 1008 16.37 -1.55 30.56
CA TYR A 1008 15.54 -0.39 30.86
C TYR A 1008 16.05 0.39 32.07
N LYS A 1009 16.63 -0.30 33.06
CA LYS A 1009 17.36 0.34 34.17
C LYS A 1009 18.55 1.17 33.67
N TYR A 1010 19.26 0.65 32.68
CA TYR A 1010 20.34 1.38 32.02
C TYR A 1010 19.84 2.61 31.25
N LEU A 1011 18.80 2.46 30.41
CA LEU A 1011 18.24 3.59 29.66
C LEU A 1011 17.76 4.70 30.59
N PHE A 1012 17.06 4.34 31.68
CA PHE A 1012 16.63 5.30 32.68
C PHE A 1012 17.81 5.99 33.38
N ALA A 1013 18.88 5.26 33.67
CA ALA A 1013 20.09 5.81 34.26
C ALA A 1013 20.82 6.80 33.32
N GLU A 1014 20.85 6.54 32.00
CA GLU A 1014 21.40 7.49 31.02
C GLU A 1014 20.53 8.74 30.87
N ILE A 1015 19.20 8.59 30.80
CA ILE A 1015 18.26 9.71 30.71
C ILE A 1015 18.38 10.60 31.96
N SER A 1016 18.54 10.00 33.15
CA SER A 1016 18.76 10.73 34.40
C SER A 1016 20.09 11.52 34.40
N LEU A 1017 21.13 11.04 33.73
CA LEU A 1017 22.38 11.81 33.57
C LEU A 1017 22.22 12.98 32.60
N LEU A 1018 21.42 12.81 31.54
CA LEU A 1018 21.06 13.91 30.64
C LEU A 1018 20.25 14.99 31.39
N ASP A 1019 19.31 14.58 32.24
CA ASP A 1019 18.52 15.48 33.09
C ASP A 1019 19.40 16.23 34.10
N ALA A 1020 20.36 15.54 34.72
CA ALA A 1020 21.34 16.17 35.62
C ALA A 1020 22.10 17.31 34.93
N ARG A 1021 22.46 17.17 33.65
CA ARG A 1021 23.15 18.22 32.88
C ARG A 1021 22.25 19.44 32.66
N VAL A 1022 20.99 19.23 32.26
CA VAL A 1022 20.02 20.32 32.09
C VAL A 1022 19.83 21.08 33.40
N LYS A 1023 19.70 20.37 34.53
CA LYS A 1023 19.56 20.97 35.86
C LYS A 1023 20.81 21.73 36.31
N ARG A 1024 22.01 21.22 36.01
CA ARG A 1024 23.27 21.93 36.26
C ARG A 1024 23.33 23.27 35.51
N GLU A 1025 22.94 23.29 34.24
CA GLU A 1025 22.90 24.52 33.43
C GLU A 1025 21.82 25.50 33.89
N ALA A 1026 20.74 24.99 34.49
CA ALA A 1026 19.70 25.78 35.13
C ALA A 1026 20.05 26.22 36.58
N ASP A 1027 21.28 25.94 37.05
CA ASP A 1027 21.76 26.18 38.42
C ASP A 1027 20.96 25.45 39.54
N ASP A 1028 20.21 24.40 39.18
CA ASP A 1028 19.53 23.49 40.11
C ASP A 1028 20.46 22.35 40.57
N LEU A 1029 21.36 22.69 41.49
CA LEU A 1029 22.34 21.74 42.04
C LEU A 1029 21.69 20.61 42.87
N VAL A 1030 20.51 20.84 43.46
CA VAL A 1030 19.79 19.84 44.25
C VAL A 1030 19.20 18.79 43.33
N GLY A 1031 18.43 19.22 42.32
CA GLY A 1031 17.85 18.31 41.34
C GLY A 1031 18.91 17.61 40.47
N MET A 1032 20.04 18.26 40.19
CA MET A 1032 21.19 17.62 39.55
C MET A 1032 21.68 16.42 40.38
N ARG A 1033 21.94 16.62 41.68
CA ARG A 1033 22.40 15.54 42.58
C ARG A 1033 21.38 14.42 42.72
N GLU A 1034 20.09 14.75 42.76
CA GLU A 1034 19.01 13.74 42.78
C GLU A 1034 19.07 12.85 41.53
N SER A 1035 19.16 13.46 40.35
CA SER A 1035 19.21 12.76 39.06
C SER A 1035 20.46 11.88 38.94
N CYS A 1036 21.62 12.36 39.41
CA CYS A 1036 22.84 11.56 39.47
C CYS A 1036 22.74 10.39 40.48
N ASN A 1037 22.07 10.57 41.61
CA ASN A 1037 21.80 9.47 42.55
C ASN A 1037 20.85 8.41 41.95
N ILE A 1038 19.82 8.83 41.21
CA ILE A 1038 18.93 7.90 40.48
C ILE A 1038 19.75 7.03 39.51
N SER A 1039 20.63 7.66 38.72
CA SER A 1039 21.52 6.93 37.80
C SER A 1039 22.44 5.95 38.53
N LYS A 1040 23.12 6.41 39.58
CA LYS A 1040 24.01 5.59 40.43
C LYS A 1040 23.29 4.36 40.98
N ASN A 1041 22.11 4.56 41.57
CA ASN A 1041 21.35 3.50 42.25
C ASN A 1041 20.85 2.42 41.28
N ASN A 1042 20.50 2.79 40.05
CA ASN A 1042 20.08 1.82 39.04
C ASN A 1042 21.25 1.01 38.48
N LEU A 1043 22.47 1.56 38.46
CA LEU A 1043 23.65 0.92 37.86
C LEU A 1043 24.55 0.18 38.85
N VAL A 1044 24.52 0.51 40.15
CA VAL A 1044 25.47 -0.05 41.13
C VAL A 1044 25.42 -1.57 41.24
N GLN A 1045 24.23 -2.18 41.16
CA GLN A 1045 24.12 -3.65 41.21
C GLN A 1045 24.52 -4.30 39.88
N ILE A 1046 24.24 -3.64 38.75
CA ILE A 1046 24.60 -4.12 37.41
C ILE A 1046 26.12 -4.17 37.29
N ASN A 1047 26.80 -3.09 37.68
CA ASN A 1047 28.25 -2.93 37.53
C ASN A 1047 29.07 -3.94 38.37
N LYS A 1048 28.51 -4.46 39.47
CA LYS A 1048 29.18 -5.49 40.29
C LYS A 1048 29.51 -6.75 39.49
N PHE A 1049 28.64 -7.11 38.56
CA PHE A 1049 28.74 -8.34 37.80
C PHE A 1049 29.11 -8.04 36.34
N ASN A 1050 28.41 -7.10 35.70
CA ASN A 1050 28.64 -6.70 34.31
C ASN A 1050 29.45 -5.40 34.23
N GLN A 1051 30.70 -5.55 33.81
CA GLN A 1051 31.69 -4.48 33.71
C GLN A 1051 31.80 -3.92 32.27
N SER A 1052 30.81 -4.20 31.41
CA SER A 1052 30.74 -3.62 30.07
C SER A 1052 30.79 -2.10 30.10
N ALA A 1053 31.52 -1.51 29.15
CA ALA A 1053 31.62 -0.06 28.97
C ALA A 1053 30.24 0.63 28.93
N LYS A 1054 29.22 -0.07 28.39
CA LYS A 1054 27.82 0.38 28.35
C LYS A 1054 27.28 0.79 29.74
N TYR A 1055 27.56 0.00 30.77
CA TYR A 1055 27.10 0.27 32.14
C TYR A 1055 28.16 1.01 32.96
N LEU A 1056 29.44 0.77 32.66
CA LEU A 1056 30.56 1.34 33.39
C LEU A 1056 30.70 2.85 33.21
N ILE A 1057 30.53 3.35 31.98
CA ILE A 1057 30.64 4.79 31.69
C ILE A 1057 29.59 5.60 32.45
N PRO A 1058 28.27 5.35 32.29
CA PRO A 1058 27.25 6.12 33.01
C PRO A 1058 27.35 5.94 34.53
N PHE A 1059 27.75 4.76 35.02
CA PHE A 1059 28.00 4.58 36.45
C PHE A 1059 29.13 5.49 36.94
N ALA A 1060 30.26 5.50 36.24
CA ALA A 1060 31.38 6.37 36.60
C ALA A 1060 31.05 7.86 36.47
N ASP A 1061 30.26 8.25 35.47
CA ASP A 1061 29.78 9.63 35.30
C ASP A 1061 28.84 10.05 36.44
N SER A 1062 27.97 9.14 36.91
CA SER A 1062 27.12 9.39 38.09
C SER A 1062 27.96 9.60 39.36
N LEU A 1063 29.02 8.81 39.54
CA LEU A 1063 29.96 8.97 40.66
C LEU A 1063 30.72 10.28 40.57
N ARG A 1064 31.16 10.70 39.37
CA ARG A 1064 31.84 11.99 39.18
C ARG A 1064 30.91 13.16 39.45
N CYS A 1065 29.68 13.11 38.96
CA CYS A 1065 28.66 14.11 39.24
C CYS A 1065 28.43 14.32 40.75
N LEU A 1066 28.54 13.25 41.53
CA LEU A 1066 28.37 13.27 42.99
C LEU A 1066 29.68 13.55 43.76
N GLY A 1067 30.83 13.59 43.09
CA GLY A 1067 32.15 13.69 43.75
C GLY A 1067 32.56 12.42 44.49
N GLU A 1068 32.01 11.26 44.13
CA GLU A 1068 32.18 9.98 44.83
C GLU A 1068 33.17 9.01 44.15
N ILE A 1069 33.69 9.34 42.96
CA ILE A 1069 34.49 8.39 42.16
C ILE A 1069 35.76 7.88 42.88
N GLU A 1070 36.35 8.67 43.77
CA GLU A 1070 37.53 8.28 44.56
C GLU A 1070 37.23 7.14 45.54
N PHE A 1071 35.97 6.95 45.93
CA PHE A 1071 35.54 5.83 46.77
C PHE A 1071 35.42 4.50 46.00
N TYR A 1072 35.64 4.51 44.68
CA TYR A 1072 35.52 3.35 43.79
C TYR A 1072 36.83 3.13 42.99
N PRO A 1073 37.95 2.78 43.67
CA PRO A 1073 39.25 2.64 43.02
C PRO A 1073 39.31 1.51 41.97
N SER A 1074 38.46 0.48 42.11
CA SER A 1074 38.33 -0.59 41.11
C SER A 1074 37.78 -0.07 39.77
N VAL A 1075 36.80 0.84 39.81
CA VAL A 1075 36.21 1.48 38.63
C VAL A 1075 37.25 2.38 37.97
N GLN A 1076 37.95 3.22 38.73
CA GLN A 1076 39.00 4.09 38.19
C GLN A 1076 40.13 3.29 37.53
N LYS A 1077 40.59 2.21 38.18
CA LYS A 1077 41.62 1.33 37.64
C LYS A 1077 41.16 0.65 36.35
N LEU A 1078 39.91 0.22 36.28
CA LEU A 1078 39.33 -0.42 35.10
C LEU A 1078 39.24 0.57 33.93
N LEU A 1079 38.70 1.76 34.16
CA LEU A 1079 38.62 2.82 33.14
C LEU A 1079 40.01 3.17 32.58
N ALA A 1080 41.01 3.32 33.46
CA ALA A 1080 42.38 3.61 33.06
C ALA A 1080 43.03 2.46 32.28
N ARG A 1081 42.86 1.21 32.75
CA ARG A 1081 43.41 0.01 32.10
C ARG A 1081 42.87 -0.17 30.68
N GLU A 1082 41.56 0.00 30.51
CA GLU A 1082 40.88 -0.20 29.23
C GLU A 1082 40.86 1.04 28.33
N ARG A 1083 41.43 2.16 28.80
CA ARG A 1083 41.44 3.48 28.11
C ARG A 1083 40.04 3.99 27.79
N ILE A 1084 39.10 3.76 28.69
CA ILE A 1084 37.71 4.22 28.54
C ILE A 1084 37.64 5.71 28.84
N VAL A 1085 36.98 6.44 27.95
CA VAL A 1085 36.77 7.89 28.05
C VAL A 1085 35.41 8.16 28.70
N PHE A 1086 35.36 9.14 29.59
CA PHE A 1086 34.12 9.57 30.24
C PHE A 1086 33.17 10.24 29.24
N SER A 1087 31.86 10.14 29.49
CA SER A 1087 30.91 10.88 28.67
C SER A 1087 30.86 12.34 29.15
N TYR A 1088 31.76 13.18 28.61
CA TYR A 1088 31.65 14.64 28.52
C TYR A 1088 31.11 15.41 29.76
N ILE A 1089 31.36 14.94 30.99
CA ILE A 1089 31.20 15.77 32.19
C ILE A 1089 32.59 16.29 32.55
N HIS A 1090 32.85 17.54 32.18
CA HIS A 1090 33.92 18.34 32.79
C HIS A 1090 33.33 19.29 33.84
#